data_AF-A0A6J8A520-F1
#
_entry.id   AF-A0A6J8A520-F1
#
_cell.length_a   1.000
_cell.length_b   1.000
_cell.length_c   1.000
_cell.angle_alpha   90.00
_cell.angle_beta   90.00
_cell.angle_gamma   90.00
#
_symmetry.space_group_name_H-M   'P 1'
#
loop_
_entity.id
_entity.type
_entity.pdbx_description
1 polymer ?
#
loop_
_entity_poly.entity_id
_entity_poly.type
_entity_poly.pdbx_seq_one_letter_code
_entity_poly.pdbx_strand_id
1 'polypeptide(L)'
;MSSFVSSINHISGKSSWVMQDENYDYHQEIARSAYADMLHDTERNKKYFLALGKAIQLKRDKGEKVNVLDIGTGTGLLSMMAASLGADTVTACEAFKPMADCARKIIQQNGYGNKIKLIPKRSTDVSVGPDGDMSQRANILVTEVFDTELIGEGAIGTYTHAHKELLEENCIVVPSSSNMYVQVVSSEFIRRWKDIQPIKLQGCDDVRPPSDTRSCSGAIALHDLQLQQLPRDQFTCLSEPLKVFRFDFSVKTPLVSDRQSEVFFEALSNGHVDGILMWWDLQMDTNGEIDLSCAPDWVHPNPKELQWRDHWMQAVYYPSNILPVQKGDKVKVISNHSEYNLWFDVAKENCNGITKISSGPDCLCGIHTAISRTRFGMINDPDRRQIIIDALRKNIKDDTVCLCISDGSLLPLIATRLGAKQVYAVESNPLCKRIIKVIEKHPENVTIDDFDGNKVDLVVSEPYFQTSMLPWHHIQFWHSVKCLSNILHPETIVLPCRMTIKAVAVDFIDLWKIKAPVGNCEGFDLDIFDKLIEASSNIADETVEPQPLWEYPCQTRSDVKNVYTFDYTDFVTKKTLPCITNTELNINSHGSCNGIVLWADFDFGDGNVVTTGPRDITVINKKIEWDYYSRQGVHLLKKPVHISTEDLKLSKHCVIRIESKFEPFKSDDFAFAFSMEYCQ
;
A
#
# COMPACT_ATOMS: atom_id res chain seq x y z
N MET A 1 3.42 33.08 0.06
CA MET A 1 2.04 33.12 0.61
C MET A 1 1.75 31.73 1.19
N SER A 2 0.64 31.53 1.91
CA SER A 2 0.27 30.22 2.47
C SER A 2 -1.07 29.79 1.90
N SER A 3 -1.25 28.50 1.64
CA SER A 3 -2.52 27.92 1.18
C SER A 3 -3.25 27.27 2.36
N PHE A 4 -4.59 27.29 2.36
CA PHE A 4 -5.37 26.54 3.35
C PHE A 4 -5.80 25.22 2.72
N VAL A 5 -5.43 24.11 3.36
CA VAL A 5 -5.80 22.76 2.92
C VAL A 5 -6.69 22.13 3.99
N SER A 6 -7.73 21.40 3.56
CA SER A 6 -8.56 20.64 4.47
C SER A 6 -7.70 19.54 5.11
N SER A 7 -7.74 19.46 6.44
CA SER A 7 -7.12 18.39 7.21
C SER A 7 -8.20 17.68 8.04
N ILE A 8 -7.86 16.53 8.62
CA ILE A 8 -8.72 15.84 9.58
C ILE A 8 -8.06 15.92 10.93
N ASN A 9 -8.78 16.43 11.92
CA ASN A 9 -8.39 16.30 13.32
C ASN A 9 -8.66 14.85 13.75
N HIS A 10 -7.59 14.04 13.84
CA HIS A 10 -7.67 12.62 14.15
C HIS A 10 -8.13 12.32 15.58
N ILE A 11 -8.12 13.33 16.48
CA ILE A 11 -8.66 13.21 17.84
C ILE A 11 -10.19 13.28 17.83
N SER A 12 -10.78 14.19 17.06
CA SER A 12 -12.24 14.42 17.03
C SER A 12 -12.95 13.77 15.84
N GLY A 13 -12.21 13.39 14.80
CA GLY A 13 -12.72 12.89 13.53
C GLY A 13 -13.32 13.97 12.63
N LYS A 14 -13.11 15.26 12.93
CA LYS A 14 -13.68 16.39 12.17
C LYS A 14 -12.71 16.95 11.16
N SER A 15 -13.23 17.47 10.06
CA SER A 15 -12.45 18.30 9.14
C SER A 15 -12.04 19.62 9.80
N SER A 16 -10.77 19.96 9.68
CA SER A 16 -10.16 21.23 10.06
C SER A 16 -9.49 21.87 8.84
N TRP A 17 -8.90 23.05 9.02
CA TRP A 17 -8.12 23.73 7.99
C TRP A 17 -6.74 24.04 8.55
N VAL A 18 -5.71 23.63 7.82
CA VAL A 18 -4.31 23.91 8.16
C VAL A 18 -3.70 24.80 7.10
N MET A 19 -2.79 25.69 7.53
CA MET A 19 -1.97 26.46 6.59
C MET A 19 -0.80 25.59 6.13
N GLN A 20 -0.65 25.47 4.82
CA GLN A 20 0.47 24.79 4.18
C GLN A 20 1.27 25.78 3.33
N ASP A 21 2.44 25.34 2.89
CA ASP A 21 3.22 26.06 1.88
C ASP A 21 2.37 26.29 0.62
N GLU A 22 2.56 27.42 -0.07
CA GLU A 22 1.83 27.72 -1.31
C GLU A 22 2.09 26.69 -2.42
N ASN A 23 3.24 26.02 -2.37
CA ASN A 23 3.66 24.98 -3.31
C ASN A 23 3.64 23.59 -2.66
N TYR A 24 2.82 23.35 -1.64
CA TYR A 24 2.75 22.05 -0.96
C TYR A 24 2.47 20.89 -1.92
N ASP A 25 1.45 21.00 -2.77
CA ASP A 25 1.12 19.95 -3.76
C ASP A 25 2.30 19.67 -4.70
N TYR A 26 3.01 20.73 -5.10
CA TYR A 26 4.21 20.64 -5.94
C TYR A 26 5.37 19.91 -5.22
N HIS A 27 5.59 20.17 -3.93
CA HIS A 27 6.57 19.42 -3.14
C HIS A 27 6.16 17.97 -2.92
N GLN A 28 4.88 17.71 -2.71
CA GLN A 28 4.36 16.35 -2.56
C GLN A 28 4.56 15.53 -3.84
N GLU A 29 4.30 16.10 -5.02
CA GLU A 29 4.56 15.44 -6.31
C GLU A 29 6.07 15.16 -6.52
N ILE A 30 6.95 16.09 -6.12
CA ILE A 30 8.39 15.86 -6.18
C ILE A 30 8.82 14.74 -5.23
N ALA A 31 8.37 14.75 -3.98
CA ALA A 31 8.69 13.70 -3.02
C ALA A 31 8.26 12.31 -3.53
N ARG A 32 7.09 12.23 -4.17
CA ARG A 32 6.58 11.01 -4.82
C ARG A 32 7.33 10.61 -6.09
N SER A 33 8.07 11.53 -6.72
CA SER A 33 8.94 11.24 -7.88
C SER A 33 10.19 10.43 -7.51
N ALA A 34 10.36 10.09 -6.23
CA ALA A 34 11.27 9.03 -5.80
C ALA A 34 10.89 7.66 -6.41
N TYR A 35 9.60 7.48 -6.73
CA TYR A 35 9.01 6.22 -7.20
C TYR A 35 9.47 5.04 -6.34
N ALA A 36 9.28 5.19 -5.04
CA ALA A 36 9.74 4.25 -4.02
C ALA A 36 11.23 3.89 -4.17
N ASP A 37 11.53 2.67 -4.60
CA ASP A 37 12.88 2.11 -4.67
C ASP A 37 13.42 1.97 -6.10
N MET A 38 12.74 2.52 -7.11
CA MET A 38 13.02 2.30 -8.55
C MET A 38 14.50 2.43 -8.94
N LEU A 39 15.22 3.41 -8.39
CA LEU A 39 16.65 3.61 -8.68
C LEU A 39 17.57 2.67 -7.89
N HIS A 40 17.09 2.08 -6.80
CA HIS A 40 17.75 1.01 -6.04
C HIS A 40 17.48 -0.39 -6.63
N ASP A 41 16.55 -0.53 -7.58
CA ASP A 41 16.30 -1.76 -8.33
C ASP A 41 17.42 -2.04 -9.35
N THR A 42 18.43 -2.74 -8.85
CA THR A 42 19.63 -3.12 -9.60
C THR A 42 19.34 -4.08 -10.75
N GLU A 43 18.37 -4.98 -10.60
CA GLU A 43 17.97 -5.90 -11.66
C GLU A 43 17.35 -5.11 -12.80
N ARG A 44 16.37 -4.25 -12.53
CA ARG A 44 15.77 -3.35 -13.52
C ARG A 44 16.85 -2.60 -14.28
N ASN A 45 17.70 -1.89 -13.55
CA ASN A 45 18.72 -1.04 -14.15
C ASN A 45 19.67 -1.82 -15.06
N LYS A 46 20.14 -3.01 -14.62
CA LYS A 46 21.02 -3.87 -15.43
C LYS A 46 20.33 -4.46 -16.64
N LYS A 47 19.07 -4.93 -16.51
CA LYS A 47 18.32 -5.50 -17.63
C LYS A 47 18.06 -4.46 -18.71
N TYR A 48 17.72 -3.22 -18.34
CA TYR A 48 17.63 -2.10 -19.28
C TYR A 48 18.96 -1.78 -19.95
N PHE A 49 20.06 -1.71 -19.18
CA PHE A 49 21.39 -1.44 -19.72
C PHE A 49 21.81 -2.49 -20.77
N LEU A 50 21.64 -3.77 -20.45
CA LEU A 50 21.98 -4.88 -21.35
C LEU A 50 21.13 -4.87 -22.63
N ALA A 51 19.81 -4.68 -22.49
CA ALA A 51 18.90 -4.65 -23.63
C ALA A 51 19.13 -3.44 -24.54
N LEU A 52 19.37 -2.26 -23.98
CA LEU A 52 19.78 -1.08 -24.73
C LEU A 52 21.08 -1.32 -25.49
N GLY A 53 22.08 -1.92 -24.85
CA GLY A 53 23.35 -2.25 -25.48
C GLY A 53 23.18 -3.15 -26.70
N LYS A 54 22.34 -4.19 -26.56
CA LYS A 54 22.00 -5.10 -27.67
C LYS A 54 21.25 -4.38 -28.80
N ALA A 55 20.26 -3.55 -28.48
CA ALA A 55 19.51 -2.79 -29.47
C ALA A 55 20.41 -1.83 -30.28
N ILE A 56 21.33 -1.12 -29.59
CA ILE A 56 22.30 -0.21 -30.20
C ILE A 56 23.25 -0.99 -31.11
N GLN A 57 23.78 -2.13 -30.65
CA GLN A 57 24.69 -2.96 -31.45
C GLN A 57 23.99 -3.48 -32.73
N LEU A 58 22.75 -3.95 -32.63
CA LEU A 58 21.98 -4.44 -33.77
C LEU A 58 21.79 -3.37 -34.87
N LYS A 59 21.61 -2.10 -34.48
CA LYS A 59 21.52 -0.98 -35.43
C LYS A 59 22.88 -0.66 -36.05
N ARG A 60 23.95 -0.66 -35.26
CA ARG A 60 25.32 -0.43 -35.73
C ARG A 60 25.81 -1.51 -36.68
N ASP A 61 25.51 -2.78 -36.43
CA ASP A 61 25.86 -3.92 -37.30
C ASP A 61 25.20 -3.81 -38.68
N LYS A 62 24.07 -3.11 -38.77
CA LYS A 62 23.38 -2.78 -40.03
C LYS A 62 23.95 -1.52 -40.71
N GLY A 63 24.94 -0.86 -40.12
CA GLY A 63 25.50 0.41 -40.60
C GLY A 63 24.56 1.60 -40.41
N GLU A 64 23.54 1.48 -39.56
CA GLU A 64 22.56 2.54 -39.30
C GLU A 64 23.08 3.51 -38.23
N LYS A 65 22.74 4.79 -38.37
CA LYS A 65 22.91 5.77 -37.28
C LYS A 65 21.92 5.46 -36.17
N VAL A 66 22.35 5.52 -34.92
CA VAL A 66 21.55 5.16 -33.75
C VAL A 66 20.90 6.41 -33.13
N ASN A 67 19.58 6.51 -33.25
CA ASN A 67 18.78 7.61 -32.70
C ASN A 67 17.81 7.04 -31.67
N VAL A 68 18.08 7.32 -30.38
CA VAL A 68 17.29 6.80 -29.26
C VAL A 68 16.26 7.84 -28.81
N LEU A 69 15.03 7.40 -28.57
CA LEU A 69 14.00 8.13 -27.84
C LEU A 69 13.78 7.47 -26.48
N ASP A 70 13.86 8.25 -25.42
CA ASP A 70 13.58 7.87 -24.04
C ASP A 70 12.31 8.59 -23.55
N ILE A 71 11.22 7.84 -23.33
CA ILE A 71 9.93 8.39 -22.88
C ILE A 71 9.78 8.17 -21.38
N GLY A 72 9.44 9.24 -20.65
CA GLY A 72 9.34 9.18 -19.19
C GLY A 72 10.73 9.10 -18.56
N THR A 73 11.64 9.99 -18.98
CA THR A 73 13.06 9.84 -18.66
C THR A 73 13.38 9.97 -17.17
N GLY A 74 12.49 10.57 -16.37
CA GLY A 74 12.69 10.73 -14.93
C GLY A 74 13.97 11.50 -14.62
N THR A 75 14.99 10.82 -14.10
CA THR A 75 16.32 11.38 -13.80
C THR A 75 17.25 11.50 -15.01
N GLY A 76 16.89 10.93 -16.16
CA GLY A 76 17.77 10.82 -17.33
C GLY A 76 18.60 9.53 -17.35
N LEU A 77 18.38 8.59 -16.43
CA LEU A 77 19.20 7.37 -16.29
C LEU A 77 19.29 6.57 -17.59
N LEU A 78 18.16 6.19 -18.19
CA LEU A 78 18.13 5.38 -19.41
C LEU A 78 18.73 6.11 -20.61
N SER A 79 18.49 7.42 -20.71
CA SER A 79 19.14 8.29 -21.70
C SER A 79 20.67 8.33 -21.54
N MET A 80 21.19 8.41 -20.32
CA MET A 80 22.63 8.38 -20.05
C MET A 80 23.23 7.00 -20.35
N MET A 81 22.51 5.91 -20.05
CA MET A 81 22.91 4.56 -20.46
C MET A 81 23.02 4.45 -21.99
N ALA A 82 22.00 4.90 -22.73
CA ALA A 82 22.03 4.89 -24.19
C ALA A 82 23.20 5.72 -24.75
N ALA A 83 23.45 6.89 -24.16
CA ALA A 83 24.56 7.76 -24.55
C ALA A 83 25.93 7.14 -24.26
N SER A 84 26.10 6.46 -23.11
CA SER A 84 27.35 5.78 -22.72
C SER A 84 27.64 4.55 -23.58
N LEU A 85 26.59 3.83 -23.99
CA LEU A 85 26.64 2.70 -24.92
C LEU A 85 26.87 3.11 -26.38
N GLY A 86 26.99 4.41 -26.65
CA GLY A 86 27.36 4.92 -27.96
C GLY A 86 26.18 5.13 -28.90
N ALA A 87 24.98 5.47 -28.43
CA ALA A 87 23.96 6.07 -29.30
C ALA A 87 24.53 7.32 -30.00
N ASP A 88 24.14 7.61 -31.25
CA ASP A 88 24.63 8.80 -31.96
C ASP A 88 23.84 10.07 -31.57
N THR A 89 22.53 9.91 -31.34
CA THR A 89 21.68 10.94 -30.72
C THR A 89 20.73 10.32 -29.72
N VAL A 90 20.44 11.04 -28.64
CA VAL A 90 19.43 10.65 -27.65
C VAL A 90 18.47 11.82 -27.46
N THR A 91 17.18 11.55 -27.62
CA THR A 91 16.11 12.49 -27.24
C THR A 91 15.38 11.91 -26.04
N ALA A 92 15.23 12.70 -24.99
CA ALA A 92 14.52 12.33 -23.78
C ALA A 92 13.28 13.20 -23.63
N CYS A 93 12.15 12.66 -23.14
CA CYS A 93 11.02 13.48 -22.73
C CYS A 93 10.54 13.17 -21.31
N GLU A 94 10.16 14.22 -20.60
CA GLU A 94 9.64 14.17 -19.23
C GLU A 94 8.53 15.22 -19.11
N ALA A 95 7.33 14.79 -18.71
CA ALA A 95 6.16 15.66 -18.61
C ALA A 95 6.20 16.48 -17.32
N PHE A 96 6.72 15.91 -16.24
CA PHE A 96 6.77 16.56 -14.95
C PHE A 96 7.96 17.53 -14.89
N LYS A 97 7.65 18.82 -15.06
CA LYS A 97 8.64 19.90 -15.18
C LYS A 97 9.76 19.89 -14.13
N PRO A 98 9.52 19.61 -12.84
CA PRO A 98 10.57 19.57 -11.83
C PRO A 98 11.57 18.45 -12.07
N MET A 99 11.08 17.27 -12.48
CA MET A 99 11.91 16.15 -12.87
C MET A 99 12.65 16.40 -14.18
N ALA A 100 12.03 17.07 -15.16
CA ALA A 100 12.74 17.49 -16.37
C ALA A 100 13.89 18.47 -16.05
N ASP A 101 13.68 19.41 -15.12
CA ASP A 101 14.75 20.32 -14.69
C ASP A 101 15.85 19.60 -13.89
N CYS A 102 15.48 18.59 -13.11
CA CYS A 102 16.40 17.68 -12.42
C CYS A 102 17.27 16.91 -13.42
N ALA A 103 16.63 16.20 -14.37
CA ALA A 103 17.29 15.44 -15.42
C ALA A 103 18.27 16.29 -16.22
N ARG A 104 17.89 17.52 -16.60
CA ARG A 104 18.77 18.44 -17.34
C ARG A 104 20.09 18.67 -16.60
N LYS A 105 20.03 18.87 -15.28
CA LYS A 105 21.21 19.11 -14.44
C LYS A 105 22.03 17.83 -14.28
N ILE A 106 21.39 16.70 -14.03
CA ILE A 106 22.04 15.38 -13.89
C ILE A 106 22.79 15.00 -15.18
N ILE A 107 22.12 15.09 -16.33
CA ILE A 107 22.70 14.83 -17.65
C ILE A 107 23.93 15.71 -17.90
N GLN A 108 23.86 17.00 -17.54
CA GLN A 108 24.97 17.93 -17.68
C GLN A 108 26.14 17.57 -16.76
N GLN A 109 25.87 17.26 -15.49
CA GLN A 109 26.88 16.89 -14.49
C GLN A 109 27.64 15.62 -14.87
N ASN A 110 26.94 14.64 -15.45
CA ASN A 110 27.53 13.39 -15.93
C ASN A 110 28.19 13.51 -17.31
N GLY A 111 28.26 14.71 -17.90
CA GLY A 111 29.00 14.98 -19.14
C GLY A 111 28.26 14.66 -20.44
N TYR A 112 26.94 14.39 -20.39
CA TYR A 112 26.14 14.03 -21.56
C TYR A 112 25.29 15.17 -22.13
N GLY A 113 25.41 16.39 -21.61
CA GLY A 113 24.61 17.56 -22.03
C GLY A 113 24.65 17.91 -23.52
N ASN A 114 25.75 17.59 -24.22
CA ASN A 114 25.86 17.81 -25.67
C ASN A 114 25.27 16.68 -26.51
N LYS A 115 24.93 15.54 -25.90
CA LYS A 115 24.55 14.30 -26.57
C LYS A 115 23.07 13.95 -26.38
N ILE A 116 22.48 14.41 -25.28
CA ILE A 116 21.07 14.16 -24.93
C ILE A 116 20.27 15.46 -25.06
N LYS A 117 19.23 15.45 -25.90
CA LYS A 117 18.24 16.54 -26.00
C LYS A 117 17.05 16.23 -25.12
N LEU A 118 16.82 17.02 -24.07
CA LEU A 118 15.67 16.87 -23.17
C LEU A 118 14.49 17.77 -23.59
N ILE A 119 13.31 17.18 -23.75
CA ILE A 119 12.05 17.86 -24.07
C ILE A 119 11.11 17.79 -22.86
N PRO A 120 10.80 18.91 -22.18
CA PRO A 120 9.92 18.92 -21.01
C PRO A 120 8.44 18.88 -21.43
N LYS A 121 8.02 17.77 -22.03
CA LYS A 121 6.65 17.50 -22.51
C LYS A 121 6.27 16.04 -22.30
N ARG A 122 4.97 15.76 -22.24
CA ARG A 122 4.45 14.41 -22.43
C ARG A 122 4.74 13.94 -23.85
N SER A 123 5.06 12.66 -24.04
CA SER A 123 5.38 12.09 -25.36
C SER A 123 4.27 12.32 -26.40
N THR A 124 3.01 12.33 -25.97
CA THR A 124 1.84 12.60 -26.82
C THR A 124 1.75 14.03 -27.36
N ASP A 125 2.56 14.95 -26.82
CA ASP A 125 2.64 16.35 -27.25
C ASP A 125 3.95 16.67 -27.99
N VAL A 126 4.80 15.64 -28.21
CA VAL A 126 6.06 15.74 -28.94
C VAL A 126 5.78 15.63 -30.44
N SER A 127 6.42 16.48 -31.23
CA SER A 127 6.27 16.52 -32.69
C SER A 127 7.61 16.31 -33.41
N VAL A 128 7.56 15.73 -34.61
CA VAL A 128 8.72 15.55 -35.49
C VAL A 128 8.64 16.49 -36.69
N GLY A 129 9.71 17.24 -36.96
CA GLY A 129 9.82 18.09 -38.15
C GLY A 129 10.82 19.24 -37.98
N PRO A 130 11.00 20.10 -39.01
CA PRO A 130 11.90 21.26 -38.94
C PRO A 130 11.59 22.22 -37.78
N ASP A 131 10.30 22.43 -37.51
CA ASP A 131 9.78 23.25 -36.40
C ASP A 131 9.32 22.39 -35.20
N GLY A 132 9.57 21.08 -35.27
CA GLY A 132 9.15 20.12 -34.25
C GLY A 132 10.14 20.02 -33.09
N ASP A 133 9.71 19.30 -32.05
CA ASP A 133 10.55 19.01 -30.89
C ASP A 133 11.68 18.02 -31.23
N MET A 134 11.44 17.12 -32.18
CA MET A 134 12.42 16.17 -32.72
C MET A 134 12.74 16.50 -34.17
N SER A 135 14.03 16.50 -34.53
CA SER A 135 14.46 16.77 -35.91
C SER A 135 14.16 15.62 -36.87
N GLN A 136 14.07 14.40 -36.34
CA GLN A 136 13.81 13.17 -37.08
C GLN A 136 13.20 12.12 -36.14
N ARG A 137 12.59 11.09 -36.70
CA ARG A 137 12.07 9.95 -35.94
C ARG A 137 13.21 9.13 -35.32
N ALA A 138 12.95 8.47 -34.20
CA ALA A 138 13.91 7.60 -33.53
C ALA A 138 13.81 6.17 -34.06
N ASN A 139 14.94 5.45 -34.05
CA ASN A 139 15.01 4.05 -34.47
C ASN A 139 15.26 3.08 -33.32
N ILE A 140 15.41 3.61 -32.10
CA ILE A 140 15.29 2.85 -30.86
C ILE A 140 14.36 3.63 -29.92
N LEU A 141 13.34 2.96 -29.38
CA LEU A 141 12.55 3.45 -28.24
C LEU A 141 13.01 2.73 -26.99
N VAL A 142 13.27 3.48 -25.92
CA VAL A 142 13.31 2.96 -24.56
C VAL A 142 12.29 3.70 -23.72
N THR A 143 11.58 2.97 -22.86
CA THR A 143 10.59 3.58 -21.96
C THR A 143 10.40 2.67 -20.76
N GLU A 144 10.13 3.29 -19.63
CA GLU A 144 9.72 2.62 -18.41
C GLU A 144 8.56 3.44 -17.83
N VAL A 145 7.34 3.00 -18.14
CA VAL A 145 6.06 3.66 -17.82
C VAL A 145 5.06 2.59 -17.35
N PHE A 146 5.57 1.66 -16.54
CA PHE A 146 4.83 0.49 -16.09
C PHE A 146 4.59 0.59 -14.58
N ASP A 147 3.43 0.15 -14.14
CA ASP A 147 3.09 0.00 -12.72
C ASP A 147 2.88 -1.48 -12.38
N THR A 148 2.41 -1.77 -11.15
CA THR A 148 2.01 -3.12 -10.75
C THR A 148 0.98 -3.74 -11.70
N GLU A 149 0.11 -2.94 -12.35
CA GLU A 149 -0.83 -3.41 -13.37
C GLU A 149 -0.29 -3.45 -14.80
N LEU A 150 1.00 -3.13 -15.01
CA LEU A 150 1.66 -2.90 -16.30
C LEU A 150 1.14 -1.68 -17.06
N ILE A 151 -0.18 -1.51 -17.16
CA ILE A 151 -0.83 -0.54 -18.04
C ILE A 151 -1.41 0.68 -17.31
N GLY A 152 -1.42 0.71 -15.98
CA GLY A 152 -2.10 1.74 -15.19
C GLY A 152 -1.51 3.14 -15.35
N GLU A 153 -0.25 3.24 -15.76
CA GLU A 153 0.44 4.50 -16.10
C GLU A 153 0.29 4.91 -17.58
N GLY A 154 -0.59 4.25 -18.34
CA GLY A 154 -0.91 4.64 -19.71
C GLY A 154 0.08 4.13 -20.75
N ALA A 155 0.72 2.98 -20.51
CA ALA A 155 1.65 2.34 -21.45
C ALA A 155 1.00 2.16 -22.84
N ILE A 156 -0.26 1.71 -22.91
CA ILE A 156 -1.00 1.47 -24.17
C ILE A 156 -1.02 2.72 -25.06
N GLY A 157 -1.46 3.86 -24.51
CA GLY A 157 -1.54 5.13 -25.22
C GLY A 157 -0.16 5.66 -25.61
N THR A 158 0.82 5.54 -24.72
CA THR A 158 2.20 5.99 -24.93
C THR A 158 2.88 5.27 -26.09
N TYR A 159 2.85 3.93 -26.11
CA TYR A 159 3.44 3.14 -27.19
C TYR A 159 2.72 3.37 -28.53
N THR A 160 1.38 3.42 -28.50
CA THR A 160 0.57 3.64 -29.71
C THR A 160 0.89 4.99 -30.35
N HIS A 161 1.01 6.05 -29.55
CA HIS A 161 1.41 7.37 -30.06
C HIS A 161 2.85 7.36 -30.58
N ALA A 162 3.79 6.78 -29.84
CA ALA A 162 5.21 6.76 -30.24
C ALA A 162 5.41 6.11 -31.61
N HIS A 163 4.82 4.93 -31.85
CA HIS A 163 4.89 4.25 -33.15
C HIS A 163 4.30 5.10 -34.29
N LYS A 164 3.18 5.76 -34.03
CA LYS A 164 2.49 6.56 -35.02
C LYS A 164 3.28 7.83 -35.38
N GLU A 165 3.74 8.57 -34.38
CA GLU A 165 4.22 9.95 -34.57
C GLU A 165 5.75 10.12 -34.41
N LEU A 166 6.41 9.27 -33.63
CA LEU A 166 7.78 9.51 -33.16
C LEU A 166 8.84 8.52 -33.65
N LEU A 167 8.44 7.30 -34.02
CA LEU A 167 9.36 6.21 -34.38
C LEU A 167 9.43 5.92 -35.87
N GLU A 168 10.60 5.44 -36.30
CA GLU A 168 10.82 4.87 -37.64
C GLU A 168 10.13 3.50 -37.79
N GLU A 169 9.84 3.10 -39.03
CA GLU A 169 9.16 1.82 -39.32
C GLU A 169 9.90 0.59 -38.79
N ASN A 170 11.24 0.59 -38.86
CA ASN A 170 12.08 -0.53 -38.44
C ASN A 170 12.72 -0.28 -37.07
N CYS A 171 12.04 0.43 -36.17
CA CYS A 171 12.57 0.72 -34.85
C CYS A 171 12.75 -0.55 -33.99
N ILE A 172 13.64 -0.48 -33.00
CA ILE A 172 13.75 -1.47 -31.93
C ILE A 172 13.17 -0.86 -30.66
N VAL A 173 12.38 -1.62 -29.92
CA VAL A 173 11.72 -1.15 -28.70
C VAL A 173 12.22 -1.93 -27.49
N VAL A 174 12.57 -1.22 -26.42
CA VAL A 174 13.05 -1.77 -25.14
C VAL A 174 12.13 -1.26 -24.02
N PRO A 175 11.38 -2.13 -23.33
CA PRO A 175 11.20 -3.56 -23.62
C PRO A 175 10.42 -3.83 -24.91
N SER A 176 10.62 -4.99 -25.53
CA SER A 176 9.99 -5.37 -26.80
C SER A 176 8.53 -5.82 -26.64
N SER A 177 8.23 -6.52 -25.54
CA SER A 177 6.90 -7.04 -25.25
C SER A 177 6.77 -7.37 -23.76
N SER A 178 5.55 -7.62 -23.32
CA SER A 178 5.23 -8.09 -21.97
C SER A 178 4.26 -9.25 -22.02
N ASN A 179 4.39 -10.20 -21.10
CA ASN A 179 3.36 -11.20 -20.82
C ASN A 179 2.76 -10.95 -19.43
N MET A 180 1.44 -11.00 -19.35
CA MET A 180 0.71 -10.94 -18.09
C MET A 180 0.27 -12.34 -17.68
N TYR A 181 0.46 -12.66 -16.42
CA TYR A 181 0.15 -13.95 -15.84
C TYR A 181 -0.87 -13.81 -14.72
N VAL A 182 -1.67 -14.87 -14.57
CA VAL A 182 -2.48 -15.06 -13.39
C VAL A 182 -2.29 -16.45 -12.81
N GLN A 183 -2.48 -16.58 -11.50
CA GLN A 183 -2.56 -17.87 -10.83
C GLN A 183 -3.80 -17.91 -9.93
N VAL A 184 -4.62 -18.93 -10.13
CA VAL A 184 -5.88 -19.10 -9.39
C VAL A 184 -5.59 -19.82 -8.08
N VAL A 185 -6.13 -19.31 -6.96
CA VAL A 185 -5.87 -19.86 -5.62
C VAL A 185 -7.15 -20.08 -4.80
N SER A 186 -7.12 -21.10 -3.94
CA SER A 186 -8.05 -21.25 -2.82
C SER A 186 -7.39 -20.77 -1.54
N SER A 187 -8.05 -19.88 -0.82
CA SER A 187 -7.53 -19.23 0.37
C SER A 187 -8.66 -18.53 1.12
N GLU A 188 -9.02 -19.04 2.30
CA GLU A 188 -9.89 -18.30 3.20
C GLU A 188 -9.25 -16.96 3.58
N PHE A 189 -7.93 -16.94 3.82
CA PHE A 189 -7.18 -15.73 4.16
C PHE A 189 -7.36 -14.61 3.14
N ILE A 190 -7.21 -14.91 1.84
CA ILE A 190 -7.44 -13.93 0.77
C ILE A 190 -8.90 -13.49 0.71
N ARG A 191 -9.84 -14.44 0.85
CA ARG A 191 -11.28 -14.14 0.82
C ARG A 191 -11.69 -13.13 1.90
N ARG A 192 -11.01 -13.11 3.05
CA ARG A 192 -11.29 -12.16 4.15
C ARG A 192 -11.13 -10.70 3.76
N TRP A 193 -10.38 -10.38 2.71
CA TRP A 193 -10.23 -8.99 2.23
C TRP A 193 -11.37 -8.51 1.33
N LYS A 194 -12.23 -9.41 0.84
CA LYS A 194 -13.38 -9.04 0.00
C LYS A 194 -14.70 -9.22 0.73
N ASP A 195 -14.96 -10.41 1.28
CA ASP A 195 -16.31 -10.76 1.72
C ASP A 195 -16.41 -10.77 3.24
N ILE A 196 -17.39 -10.07 3.81
CA ILE A 196 -17.74 -10.23 5.24
C ILE A 196 -18.21 -11.67 5.46
N GLN A 197 -17.56 -12.38 6.37
CA GLN A 197 -17.88 -13.76 6.70
C GLN A 197 -18.93 -13.82 7.81
N PRO A 198 -19.80 -14.86 7.85
CA PRO A 198 -20.67 -15.11 8.99
C PRO A 198 -19.87 -15.27 10.30
N ILE A 199 -20.34 -14.64 11.37
CA ILE A 199 -19.77 -14.77 12.70
C ILE A 199 -20.58 -15.79 13.50
N LYS A 200 -19.91 -16.87 13.90
CA LYS A 200 -20.49 -17.90 14.76
C LYS A 200 -20.35 -17.48 16.22
N LEU A 201 -21.46 -17.48 16.95
CA LEU A 201 -21.49 -17.19 18.39
C LEU A 201 -21.91 -18.46 19.13
N GLN A 202 -21.08 -18.92 20.06
CA GLN A 202 -21.42 -20.10 20.86
C GLN A 202 -22.67 -19.83 21.71
N GLY A 203 -23.68 -20.68 21.57
CA GLY A 203 -24.94 -20.58 22.33
C GLY A 203 -25.95 -19.57 21.77
N CYS A 204 -25.69 -18.95 20.62
CA CYS A 204 -26.56 -17.96 19.98
C CYS A 204 -26.64 -18.19 18.47
N ASP A 205 -27.62 -17.58 17.80
CA ASP A 205 -27.69 -17.58 16.34
C ASP A 205 -26.52 -16.82 15.71
N ASP A 206 -26.03 -17.30 14.56
CA ASP A 206 -24.98 -16.64 13.77
C ASP A 206 -25.34 -15.19 13.41
N VAL A 207 -24.35 -14.30 13.47
CA VAL A 207 -24.45 -12.97 12.85
C VAL A 207 -24.06 -13.10 11.39
N ARG A 208 -25.00 -12.87 10.48
CA ARG A 208 -24.80 -13.00 9.03
C ARG A 208 -24.85 -11.63 8.35
N PRO A 209 -23.95 -11.34 7.41
CA PRO A 209 -24.04 -10.11 6.62
C PRO A 209 -25.31 -10.11 5.76
N PRO A 210 -25.76 -8.94 5.25
CA PRO A 210 -26.85 -8.85 4.28
C PRO A 210 -26.60 -9.71 3.03
N SER A 211 -27.66 -10.20 2.38
CA SER A 211 -27.56 -10.99 1.14
C SER A 211 -26.81 -10.25 0.05
N ASP A 212 -27.11 -8.97 -0.13
CA ASP A 212 -26.62 -8.15 -1.22
C ASP A 212 -25.11 -7.90 -1.09
N THR A 213 -24.58 -7.88 0.14
CA THR A 213 -23.13 -7.80 0.39
C THR A 213 -22.43 -9.10 -0.01
N ARG A 214 -23.04 -10.26 0.25
CA ARG A 214 -22.47 -11.58 -0.09
C ARG A 214 -22.42 -11.88 -1.58
N SER A 215 -23.34 -11.30 -2.36
CA SER A 215 -23.43 -11.52 -3.80
C SER A 215 -22.82 -10.38 -4.63
N CYS A 216 -22.14 -9.43 -3.99
CA CYS A 216 -21.55 -8.29 -4.68
C CYS A 216 -20.18 -8.66 -5.27
N SER A 217 -19.93 -8.21 -6.50
CA SER A 217 -18.69 -8.41 -7.24
C SER A 217 -17.49 -7.67 -6.64
N GLY A 218 -17.71 -6.76 -5.69
CA GLY A 218 -16.69 -5.89 -5.12
C GLY A 218 -16.60 -4.55 -5.84
N ALA A 219 -15.52 -3.82 -5.59
CA ALA A 219 -15.16 -2.59 -6.30
C ALA A 219 -13.91 -2.83 -7.16
N ILE A 220 -13.81 -2.12 -8.30
CA ILE A 220 -12.59 -2.01 -9.10
C ILE A 220 -11.61 -1.14 -8.32
N ALA A 221 -10.78 -1.78 -7.51
CA ALA A 221 -9.69 -1.15 -6.80
C ALA A 221 -8.53 -2.14 -6.79
N LEU A 222 -7.36 -1.66 -7.22
CA LEU A 222 -6.12 -2.42 -7.14
C LEU A 222 -5.88 -2.85 -5.69
N HIS A 223 -5.52 -4.12 -5.52
CA HIS A 223 -5.00 -4.64 -4.27
C HIS A 223 -3.62 -5.20 -4.57
N ASP A 224 -2.68 -4.29 -4.70
CA ASP A 224 -1.26 -4.55 -4.80
C ASP A 224 -0.72 -5.06 -3.47
N LEU A 225 0.22 -5.99 -3.55
CA LEU A 225 0.78 -6.67 -2.40
C LEU A 225 2.16 -7.26 -2.73
N GLN A 226 3.06 -7.29 -1.75
CA GLN A 226 4.26 -8.13 -1.79
C GLN A 226 3.83 -9.60 -1.67
N LEU A 227 3.39 -10.23 -2.77
CA LEU A 227 2.86 -11.61 -2.76
C LEU A 227 3.86 -12.62 -2.18
N GLN A 228 5.16 -12.35 -2.27
CA GLN A 228 6.19 -13.14 -1.63
C GLN A 228 6.00 -13.29 -0.10
N GLN A 229 5.38 -12.30 0.56
CA GLN A 229 5.09 -12.35 1.98
C GLN A 229 3.75 -13.00 2.34
N LEU A 230 2.95 -13.43 1.35
CA LEU A 230 1.77 -14.24 1.64
C LEU A 230 2.18 -15.56 2.32
N PRO A 231 1.63 -15.89 3.50
CA PRO A 231 1.99 -17.13 4.16
C PRO A 231 1.62 -18.35 3.30
N ARG A 232 2.63 -19.17 3.00
CA ARG A 232 2.53 -20.30 2.05
C ARG A 232 1.53 -21.38 2.45
N ASP A 233 1.19 -21.46 3.73
CA ASP A 233 0.20 -22.36 4.31
C ASP A 233 -1.24 -21.79 4.28
N GLN A 234 -1.41 -20.51 3.94
CA GLN A 234 -2.71 -19.84 3.91
C GLN A 234 -3.39 -19.87 2.53
N PHE A 235 -2.78 -20.51 1.53
CA PHE A 235 -3.39 -20.70 0.23
C PHE A 235 -2.92 -21.97 -0.49
N THR A 236 -3.72 -22.41 -1.45
CA THR A 236 -3.42 -23.53 -2.35
C THR A 236 -3.59 -23.08 -3.78
N CYS A 237 -2.57 -23.29 -4.61
CA CYS A 237 -2.66 -23.03 -6.05
C CYS A 237 -3.61 -24.03 -6.71
N LEU A 238 -4.63 -23.51 -7.38
CA LEU A 238 -5.59 -24.28 -8.17
C LEU A 238 -5.17 -24.38 -9.64
N SER A 239 -4.24 -23.53 -10.10
CA SER A 239 -3.66 -23.56 -11.44
C SER A 239 -2.14 -23.39 -11.39
N GLU A 240 -1.47 -23.83 -12.46
CA GLU A 240 -0.17 -23.28 -12.83
C GLU A 240 -0.32 -21.80 -13.23
N PRO A 241 0.77 -21.01 -13.34
CA PRO A 241 0.72 -19.69 -13.95
C PRO A 241 0.13 -19.72 -15.37
N LEU A 242 -0.91 -18.93 -15.60
CA LEU A 242 -1.62 -18.84 -16.87
C LEU A 242 -1.28 -17.51 -17.54
N LYS A 243 -0.72 -17.57 -18.75
CA LYS A 243 -0.49 -16.38 -19.57
C LYS A 243 -1.81 -15.90 -20.16
N VAL A 244 -2.32 -14.77 -19.68
CA VAL A 244 -3.65 -14.26 -20.05
C VAL A 244 -3.60 -13.17 -21.10
N PHE A 245 -2.50 -12.41 -21.15
CA PHE A 245 -2.29 -11.37 -22.15
C PHE A 245 -0.84 -11.34 -22.62
N ARG A 246 -0.67 -10.96 -23.89
CA ARG A 246 0.61 -10.52 -24.45
C ARG A 246 0.42 -9.11 -25.00
N PHE A 247 1.33 -8.22 -24.65
CA PHE A 247 1.43 -6.87 -25.20
C PHE A 247 2.72 -6.82 -26.02
N ASP A 248 2.59 -6.65 -27.33
CA ASP A 248 3.74 -6.50 -28.21
C ASP A 248 3.99 -5.01 -28.44
N PHE A 249 5.01 -4.47 -27.80
CA PHE A 249 5.36 -3.07 -27.89
C PHE A 249 6.18 -2.74 -29.13
N SER A 250 6.65 -3.75 -29.87
CA SER A 250 7.50 -3.59 -31.04
C SER A 250 6.73 -3.36 -32.33
N VAL A 251 5.43 -3.67 -32.35
CA VAL A 251 4.60 -3.57 -33.55
C VAL A 251 3.94 -2.20 -33.70
N LYS A 252 3.87 -1.72 -34.94
CA LYS A 252 3.22 -0.45 -35.29
C LYS A 252 1.69 -0.48 -35.15
N THR A 253 1.09 -1.67 -35.20
CA THR A 253 -0.36 -1.82 -34.99
C THR A 253 -0.71 -1.30 -33.60
N PRO A 254 -1.63 -0.32 -33.48
CA PRO A 254 -2.07 0.20 -32.20
C PRO A 254 -2.42 -0.91 -31.22
N LEU A 255 -1.95 -0.78 -29.98
CA LEU A 255 -2.35 -1.68 -28.92
C LEU A 255 -3.86 -1.51 -28.69
N VAL A 256 -4.56 -2.63 -28.53
CA VAL A 256 -6.01 -2.62 -28.31
C VAL A 256 -6.28 -2.18 -26.88
N SER A 257 -6.99 -1.07 -26.69
CA SER A 257 -7.32 -0.55 -25.35
C SER A 257 -8.29 -1.46 -24.59
N ASP A 258 -9.27 -2.07 -25.27
CA ASP A 258 -10.28 -2.92 -24.63
C ASP A 258 -10.20 -4.35 -25.16
N ARG A 259 -9.71 -5.28 -24.34
CA ARG A 259 -9.54 -6.69 -24.73
C ARG A 259 -10.02 -7.64 -23.65
N GLN A 260 -10.60 -8.74 -24.10
CA GLN A 260 -10.92 -9.90 -23.29
C GLN A 260 -10.13 -11.11 -23.80
N SER A 261 -9.68 -11.96 -22.88
CA SER A 261 -9.16 -13.29 -23.18
C SER A 261 -9.81 -14.35 -22.29
N GLU A 262 -9.91 -15.57 -22.80
CA GLU A 262 -10.32 -16.74 -22.03
C GLU A 262 -9.18 -17.76 -22.06
N VAL A 263 -8.68 -18.15 -20.88
CA VAL A 263 -7.63 -19.17 -20.75
C VAL A 263 -8.14 -20.31 -19.89
N PHE A 264 -8.02 -21.53 -20.39
CA PHE A 264 -8.50 -22.74 -19.74
C PHE A 264 -7.39 -23.40 -18.92
N PHE A 265 -7.75 -23.96 -17.76
CA PHE A 265 -6.89 -24.78 -16.94
C PHE A 265 -7.66 -25.95 -16.34
N GLU A 266 -6.92 -26.97 -15.94
CA GLU A 266 -7.43 -28.09 -15.14
C GLU A 266 -7.08 -27.85 -13.68
N ALA A 267 -8.09 -27.89 -12.80
CA ALA A 267 -7.88 -27.60 -11.38
C ALA A 267 -6.91 -28.61 -10.76
N LEU A 268 -5.82 -28.10 -10.16
CA LEU A 268 -4.76 -28.92 -9.56
C LEU A 268 -5.19 -29.60 -8.25
N SER A 269 -6.18 -29.02 -7.56
CA SER A 269 -6.64 -29.43 -6.23
C SER A 269 -8.13 -29.15 -6.03
N ASN A 270 -8.72 -29.78 -5.02
CA ASN A 270 -10.07 -29.46 -4.57
C ASN A 270 -10.07 -28.14 -3.81
N GLY A 271 -11.11 -27.33 -3.93
CA GLY A 271 -11.24 -26.08 -3.18
C GLY A 271 -12.30 -25.15 -3.73
N HIS A 272 -12.14 -23.87 -3.43
CA HIS A 272 -12.94 -22.78 -4.02
C HIS A 272 -11.98 -21.78 -4.65
N VAL A 273 -12.36 -21.18 -5.78
CA VAL A 273 -11.61 -20.03 -6.28
C VAL A 273 -11.91 -18.84 -5.37
N ASP A 274 -10.94 -18.49 -4.52
CA ASP A 274 -11.06 -17.40 -3.55
C ASP A 274 -10.28 -16.15 -3.98
N GLY A 275 -9.27 -16.31 -4.85
CA GLY A 275 -8.46 -15.21 -5.37
C GLY A 275 -7.73 -15.55 -6.67
N ILE A 276 -7.28 -14.51 -7.36
CA ILE A 276 -6.53 -14.57 -8.61
C ILE A 276 -5.29 -13.68 -8.42
N LEU A 277 -4.13 -14.31 -8.30
CA LEU A 277 -2.84 -13.60 -8.17
C LEU A 277 -2.41 -13.15 -9.56
N MET A 278 -1.90 -11.93 -9.70
CA MET A 278 -1.52 -11.34 -10.99
C MET A 278 -0.13 -10.70 -10.93
N TRP A 279 0.65 -10.91 -12.00
CA TRP A 279 1.93 -10.26 -12.23
C TRP A 279 2.25 -10.24 -13.73
N TRP A 280 3.36 -9.61 -14.10
CA TRP A 280 3.83 -9.55 -15.49
C TRP A 280 5.34 -9.79 -15.61
N ASP A 281 5.78 -10.06 -16.83
CA ASP A 281 7.20 -10.02 -17.24
C ASP A 281 7.40 -9.05 -18.40
N LEU A 282 8.64 -8.64 -18.62
CA LEU A 282 9.10 -7.88 -19.76
C LEU A 282 10.12 -8.71 -20.52
N GLN A 283 9.86 -8.89 -21.81
CA GLN A 283 10.84 -9.37 -22.77
C GLN A 283 11.65 -8.15 -23.24
N MET A 284 12.85 -7.96 -22.69
CA MET A 284 13.61 -6.72 -22.82
C MET A 284 14.22 -6.54 -24.21
N ASP A 285 14.46 -7.62 -24.95
CA ASP A 285 15.10 -7.61 -26.27
C ASP A 285 14.29 -8.35 -27.34
N THR A 286 14.67 -8.15 -28.61
CA THR A 286 13.95 -8.69 -29.78
C THR A 286 13.91 -10.22 -29.84
N ASN A 287 14.87 -10.91 -29.22
CA ASN A 287 14.99 -12.36 -29.27
C ASN A 287 14.44 -13.07 -28.03
N GLY A 288 14.09 -12.34 -26.97
CA GLY A 288 13.67 -12.91 -25.69
C GLY A 288 14.79 -13.65 -24.97
N GLU A 289 16.00 -13.10 -25.02
CA GLU A 289 17.16 -13.59 -24.29
C GLU A 289 17.32 -12.89 -22.94
N ILE A 290 16.72 -11.70 -22.78
CA ILE A 290 16.78 -10.89 -21.56
C ILE A 290 15.35 -10.67 -21.08
N ASP A 291 14.99 -11.28 -19.96
CA ASP A 291 13.69 -11.10 -19.31
C ASP A 291 13.82 -10.40 -17.97
N LEU A 292 12.82 -9.62 -17.60
CA LEU A 292 12.63 -9.04 -16.26
C LEU A 292 11.25 -9.48 -15.78
N SER A 293 11.16 -10.18 -14.65
CA SER A 293 9.91 -10.76 -14.17
C SER A 293 9.52 -10.21 -12.80
N CYS A 294 8.25 -9.89 -12.62
CA CYS A 294 7.64 -9.56 -11.33
C CYS A 294 6.98 -10.80 -10.69
N ALA A 295 7.31 -12.01 -11.14
CA ALA A 295 6.75 -13.23 -10.58
C ALA A 295 7.17 -13.42 -9.11
N PRO A 296 6.27 -13.88 -8.23
CA PRO A 296 6.64 -14.19 -6.85
C PRO A 296 7.57 -15.42 -6.79
N ASP A 297 8.33 -15.56 -5.70
CA ASP A 297 9.47 -16.48 -5.60
C ASP A 297 9.17 -17.95 -5.94
N TRP A 298 7.98 -18.45 -5.63
CA TRP A 298 7.57 -19.84 -5.88
C TRP A 298 7.36 -20.18 -7.36
N VAL A 299 7.23 -19.16 -8.23
CA VAL A 299 7.05 -19.30 -9.69
C VAL A 299 8.01 -18.40 -10.48
N HIS A 300 8.92 -17.69 -9.81
CA HIS A 300 9.92 -16.87 -10.46
C HIS A 300 10.87 -17.77 -11.29
N PRO A 301 11.21 -17.40 -12.54
CA PRO A 301 12.08 -18.23 -13.38
C PRO A 301 13.47 -18.45 -12.77
N ASN A 302 13.98 -17.46 -12.02
CA ASN A 302 15.27 -17.51 -11.33
C ASN A 302 15.14 -17.03 -9.88
N PRO A 303 14.58 -17.82 -8.92
CA PRO A 303 14.28 -17.33 -7.57
C PRO A 303 15.49 -16.85 -6.78
N LYS A 304 16.69 -17.33 -7.12
CA LYS A 304 17.96 -16.91 -6.49
C LYS A 304 18.43 -15.51 -6.91
N GLU A 305 17.92 -15.02 -8.04
CA GLU A 305 18.23 -13.70 -8.59
C GLU A 305 17.08 -12.71 -8.35
N LEU A 306 16.02 -13.14 -7.65
CA LEU A 306 14.87 -12.30 -7.35
C LEU A 306 15.32 -11.10 -6.53
N GLN A 307 15.17 -9.92 -7.11
CA GLN A 307 15.38 -8.66 -6.43
C GLN A 307 14.04 -8.11 -5.92
N TRP A 308 14.00 -7.84 -4.61
CA TRP A 308 12.90 -7.10 -4.00
C TRP A 308 12.77 -5.72 -4.63
N ARG A 309 11.53 -5.28 -4.81
CA ARG A 309 11.17 -3.93 -5.20
C ARG A 309 9.78 -3.56 -4.69
N ASP A 310 9.46 -2.27 -4.64
CA ASP A 310 8.19 -1.73 -4.13
C ASP A 310 7.44 -0.89 -5.16
N HIS A 311 8.15 -0.26 -6.12
CA HIS A 311 7.50 0.44 -7.24
C HIS A 311 6.74 -0.50 -8.19
N TRP A 312 7.17 -1.77 -8.25
CA TRP A 312 6.43 -2.86 -8.90
C TRP A 312 6.22 -4.00 -7.93
N MET A 313 4.96 -4.37 -7.75
CA MET A 313 4.59 -5.47 -6.89
C MET A 313 3.86 -6.52 -7.72
N GLN A 314 2.97 -7.25 -7.07
CA GLN A 314 1.99 -8.10 -7.71
C GLN A 314 0.62 -7.71 -7.16
N ALA A 315 -0.45 -8.32 -7.68
CA ALA A 315 -1.80 -7.94 -7.27
C ALA A 315 -2.68 -9.15 -6.97
N VAL A 316 -3.68 -8.92 -6.11
CA VAL A 316 -4.75 -9.88 -5.81
C VAL A 316 -6.06 -9.37 -6.38
N TYR A 317 -6.63 -10.16 -7.29
CA TYR A 317 -7.99 -9.97 -7.80
C TYR A 317 -8.93 -10.99 -7.22
N TYR A 318 -10.22 -10.66 -7.24
CA TYR A 318 -11.25 -11.50 -6.66
C TYR A 318 -12.30 -11.84 -7.72
N PRO A 319 -12.72 -13.11 -7.81
CA PRO A 319 -13.81 -13.47 -8.71
C PRO A 319 -15.13 -12.83 -8.24
N SER A 320 -16.03 -12.57 -9.19
CA SER A 320 -17.35 -12.01 -8.87
C SER A 320 -18.16 -12.97 -8.01
N ASN A 321 -18.01 -14.27 -8.26
CA ASN A 321 -18.69 -15.35 -7.55
C ASN A 321 -17.69 -16.41 -7.08
N ILE A 322 -17.97 -16.99 -5.91
CA ILE A 322 -17.23 -18.14 -5.40
C ILE A 322 -17.47 -19.33 -6.34
N LEU A 323 -16.40 -19.89 -6.89
CA LEU A 323 -16.46 -21.06 -7.77
C LEU A 323 -15.86 -22.28 -7.08
N PRO A 324 -16.67 -23.26 -6.61
CA PRO A 324 -16.15 -24.53 -6.12
C PRO A 324 -15.52 -25.35 -7.26
N VAL A 325 -14.38 -25.97 -6.99
CA VAL A 325 -13.64 -26.81 -7.94
C VAL A 325 -13.21 -28.13 -7.30
N GLN A 326 -13.25 -29.19 -8.08
CA GLN A 326 -12.61 -30.47 -7.78
C GLN A 326 -11.37 -30.61 -8.67
N LYS A 327 -10.37 -31.35 -8.18
CA LYS A 327 -9.20 -31.70 -8.96
C LYS A 327 -9.63 -32.36 -10.26
N GLY A 328 -9.11 -31.88 -11.39
CA GLY A 328 -9.50 -32.35 -12.72
C GLY A 328 -10.62 -31.55 -13.38
N ASP A 329 -11.28 -30.64 -12.66
CA ASP A 329 -12.29 -29.77 -13.26
C ASP A 329 -11.65 -28.82 -14.27
N LYS A 330 -12.27 -28.72 -15.45
CA LYS A 330 -11.91 -27.72 -16.44
C LYS A 330 -12.57 -26.38 -16.15
N VAL A 331 -11.74 -25.37 -15.95
CA VAL A 331 -12.13 -24.01 -15.58
C VAL A 331 -11.53 -23.04 -16.58
N LYS A 332 -12.22 -21.95 -16.87
CA LYS A 332 -11.69 -20.82 -17.64
C LYS A 332 -11.52 -19.60 -16.74
N VAL A 333 -10.41 -18.90 -16.91
CA VAL A 333 -10.21 -17.54 -16.41
C VAL A 333 -10.57 -16.58 -17.53
N ILE A 334 -11.49 -15.66 -17.23
CA ILE A 334 -11.94 -14.62 -18.15
C ILE A 334 -11.21 -13.35 -17.71
N SER A 335 -10.23 -12.94 -18.51
CA SER A 335 -9.38 -11.79 -18.22
C SER A 335 -9.82 -10.64 -19.08
N ASN A 336 -9.90 -9.44 -18.51
CA ASN A 336 -10.32 -8.25 -19.22
C ASN A 336 -9.40 -7.09 -18.84
N HIS A 337 -9.19 -6.20 -19.79
CA HIS A 337 -8.58 -4.91 -19.52
C HIS A 337 -9.24 -3.80 -20.33
N SER A 338 -9.23 -2.61 -19.76
CA SER A 338 -9.42 -1.34 -20.44
C SER A 338 -8.04 -0.72 -20.74
N GLU A 339 -7.99 0.56 -21.08
CA GLU A 339 -6.71 1.26 -21.28
C GLU A 339 -5.86 1.31 -20.00
N TYR A 340 -6.49 1.33 -18.81
CA TYR A 340 -5.81 1.55 -17.53
C TYR A 340 -6.11 0.51 -16.45
N ASN A 341 -7.20 -0.26 -16.56
CA ASN A 341 -7.66 -1.14 -15.47
C ASN A 341 -7.78 -2.60 -15.91
N LEU A 342 -7.52 -3.52 -14.98
CA LEU A 342 -7.72 -4.96 -15.14
C LEU A 342 -8.91 -5.49 -14.31
N TRP A 343 -9.55 -6.55 -14.80
CA TRP A 343 -10.47 -7.36 -13.98
C TRP A 343 -10.56 -8.80 -14.48
N PHE A 344 -10.78 -9.72 -13.56
CA PHE A 344 -10.75 -11.16 -13.81
C PHE A 344 -11.98 -11.84 -13.20
N ASP A 345 -12.48 -12.86 -13.88
CA ASP A 345 -13.52 -13.75 -13.37
C ASP A 345 -13.21 -15.20 -13.74
N VAL A 346 -13.95 -16.14 -13.17
CA VAL A 346 -13.79 -17.58 -13.42
C VAL A 346 -15.12 -18.27 -13.69
N ALA A 347 -15.10 -19.28 -14.55
CA ALA A 347 -16.25 -20.13 -14.83
C ALA A 347 -15.83 -21.57 -15.16
N LYS A 348 -16.75 -22.52 -14.99
CA LYS A 348 -16.59 -23.85 -15.60
C LYS A 348 -16.58 -23.72 -17.12
N GLU A 349 -15.88 -24.62 -17.80
CA GLU A 349 -15.76 -24.66 -19.27
C GLU A 349 -17.12 -24.53 -20.00
N ASN A 350 -18.16 -25.22 -19.50
CA ASN A 350 -19.48 -25.28 -20.15
C ASN A 350 -20.41 -24.09 -19.83
N CYS A 351 -19.98 -23.13 -19.02
CA CYS A 351 -20.79 -21.96 -18.66
C CYS A 351 -20.72 -20.89 -19.76
N ASN A 352 -21.73 -20.86 -20.64
CA ASN A 352 -21.87 -19.87 -21.72
C ASN A 352 -22.48 -18.52 -21.24
N GLY A 353 -22.60 -18.31 -19.93
CA GLY A 353 -23.40 -17.23 -19.33
C GLY A 353 -22.63 -16.01 -18.83
N ILE A 354 -21.30 -16.01 -18.81
CA ILE A 354 -20.54 -14.79 -18.45
C ILE A 354 -20.46 -13.92 -19.70
N THR A 355 -21.45 -13.04 -19.84
CA THR A 355 -21.48 -11.99 -20.86
C THR A 355 -20.24 -11.12 -20.71
N LYS A 356 -19.71 -10.61 -21.82
CA LYS A 356 -18.61 -9.64 -21.86
C LYS A 356 -18.88 -8.52 -20.84
N ILE A 357 -18.22 -8.56 -19.68
CA ILE A 357 -18.36 -7.54 -18.64
C ILE A 357 -17.59 -6.33 -19.15
N SER A 358 -18.24 -5.45 -19.90
CA SER A 358 -17.60 -4.30 -20.55
C SER A 358 -17.15 -3.20 -19.59
N SER A 359 -17.60 -3.22 -18.33
CA SER A 359 -17.36 -2.15 -17.35
C SER A 359 -16.64 -2.59 -16.06
N GLY A 360 -16.18 -3.84 -15.97
CA GLY A 360 -15.61 -4.39 -14.73
C GLY A 360 -16.62 -4.59 -13.58
N PRO A 361 -16.17 -5.02 -12.39
CA PRO A 361 -17.03 -5.25 -11.23
C PRO A 361 -17.54 -3.95 -10.58
N ASP A 362 -18.86 -3.74 -10.58
CA ASP A 362 -19.50 -2.58 -9.92
C ASP A 362 -20.02 -2.92 -8.51
N CYS A 363 -19.64 -2.11 -7.52
CA CYS A 363 -20.13 -2.30 -6.16
C CYS A 363 -21.57 -1.82 -6.01
N LEU A 364 -22.53 -2.75 -5.98
CA LEU A 364 -23.95 -2.44 -5.79
C LEU A 364 -24.39 -2.44 -4.31
N CYS A 365 -23.58 -2.98 -3.39
CA CYS A 365 -23.95 -3.03 -1.97
C CYS A 365 -23.55 -1.76 -1.19
N GLY A 366 -22.62 -0.96 -1.72
CA GLY A 366 -22.05 0.23 -1.08
C GLY A 366 -20.96 -0.05 -0.03
N ILE A 367 -20.82 -1.29 0.45
CA ILE A 367 -19.81 -1.61 1.49
C ILE A 367 -18.40 -1.69 0.90
N HIS A 368 -18.21 -2.27 -0.28
CA HIS A 368 -16.86 -2.38 -0.88
C HIS A 368 -16.28 -1.04 -1.34
N THR A 369 -17.09 0.02 -1.41
CA THR A 369 -16.64 1.41 -1.61
C THR A 369 -16.50 2.17 -0.30
N ALA A 370 -17.17 1.74 0.77
CA ALA A 370 -17.16 2.38 2.07
C ALA A 370 -15.98 1.97 2.95
N ILE A 371 -15.52 0.71 2.87
CA ILE A 371 -14.47 0.17 3.73
C ILE A 371 -13.31 -0.43 2.91
N SER A 372 -12.09 -0.30 3.41
CA SER A 372 -10.87 -0.81 2.77
C SER A 372 -10.76 -2.33 2.86
N ARG A 373 -9.89 -2.93 2.01
CA ARG A 373 -9.52 -4.36 2.09
C ARG A 373 -9.00 -4.74 3.48
N THR A 374 -8.14 -3.91 4.06
CA THR A 374 -7.62 -4.10 5.43
C THR A 374 -8.75 -4.15 6.45
N ARG A 375 -9.76 -3.28 6.34
CA ARG A 375 -10.93 -3.29 7.24
C ARG A 375 -11.78 -4.57 7.10
N PHE A 376 -12.01 -5.04 5.87
CA PHE A 376 -12.63 -6.37 5.67
C PHE A 376 -11.83 -7.47 6.37
N GLY A 377 -10.51 -7.43 6.23
CA GLY A 377 -9.58 -8.32 6.94
C GLY A 377 -9.76 -8.29 8.46
N MET A 378 -9.75 -7.09 9.06
CA MET A 378 -9.95 -6.90 10.51
C MET A 378 -11.28 -7.47 11.01
N ILE A 379 -12.39 -7.22 10.30
CA ILE A 379 -13.73 -7.74 10.67
C ILE A 379 -13.76 -9.26 10.65
N ASN A 380 -13.03 -9.84 9.69
CA ASN A 380 -13.03 -11.27 9.44
C ASN A 380 -11.97 -12.05 10.24
N ASP A 381 -11.03 -11.35 10.88
CA ASP A 381 -9.97 -11.95 11.69
C ASP A 381 -10.56 -12.71 12.90
N PRO A 382 -10.42 -14.05 12.94
CA PRO A 382 -10.98 -14.84 14.03
C PRO A 382 -10.35 -14.52 15.38
N ASP A 383 -9.04 -14.22 15.44
CA ASP A 383 -8.32 -14.04 16.69
C ASP A 383 -8.76 -12.73 17.37
N ARG A 384 -8.68 -11.62 16.62
CA ARG A 384 -9.21 -10.31 17.04
C ARG A 384 -10.67 -10.40 17.48
N ARG A 385 -11.51 -11.05 16.67
CA ARG A 385 -12.93 -11.15 16.94
C ARG A 385 -13.22 -11.94 18.22
N GLN A 386 -12.48 -13.03 18.47
CA GLN A 386 -12.68 -13.86 19.65
C GLN A 386 -12.38 -13.08 20.94
N ILE A 387 -11.29 -12.31 20.96
CA ILE A 387 -10.91 -11.42 22.07
C ILE A 387 -12.05 -10.45 22.42
N ILE A 388 -12.61 -9.78 21.40
CA ILE A 388 -13.68 -8.80 21.61
C ILE A 388 -14.98 -9.48 22.04
N ILE A 389 -15.33 -10.64 21.45
CA ILE A 389 -16.52 -11.41 21.83
C ILE A 389 -16.44 -11.86 23.30
N ASP A 390 -15.29 -12.34 23.76
CA ASP A 390 -15.13 -12.80 25.13
C ASP A 390 -15.23 -11.63 26.14
N ALA A 391 -14.66 -10.48 25.79
CA ALA A 391 -14.84 -9.25 26.56
C ALA A 391 -16.32 -8.81 26.60
N LEU A 392 -17.05 -8.89 25.48
CA LEU A 392 -18.48 -8.58 25.44
C LEU A 392 -19.31 -9.57 26.26
N ARG A 393 -19.10 -10.88 26.12
CA ARG A 393 -19.83 -11.92 26.87
C ARG A 393 -19.72 -11.75 28.38
N LYS A 394 -18.55 -11.34 28.85
CA LYS A 394 -18.31 -11.11 30.29
C LYS A 394 -19.12 -9.93 30.82
N ASN A 395 -19.34 -8.90 30.00
CA ASN A 395 -19.88 -7.62 30.44
C ASN A 395 -21.35 -7.39 30.04
N ILE A 396 -21.88 -8.13 29.06
CA ILE A 396 -23.29 -8.06 28.65
C ILE A 396 -24.15 -8.95 29.57
N LYS A 397 -25.21 -8.34 30.07
CA LYS A 397 -26.29 -8.96 30.86
C LYS A 397 -27.65 -8.60 30.25
N ASP A 398 -28.70 -9.30 30.67
CA ASP A 398 -30.07 -9.14 30.15
C ASP A 398 -30.68 -7.73 30.34
N ASP A 399 -30.07 -6.90 31.19
CA ASP A 399 -30.45 -5.50 31.46
C ASP A 399 -29.51 -4.46 30.83
N THR A 400 -28.42 -4.88 30.18
CA THR A 400 -27.36 -4.00 29.68
C THR A 400 -27.81 -3.11 28.53
N VAL A 401 -27.58 -1.80 28.66
CA VAL A 401 -27.66 -0.81 27.58
C VAL A 401 -26.26 -0.58 27.00
N CYS A 402 -26.06 -1.01 25.76
CA CYS A 402 -24.77 -1.00 25.08
C CYS A 402 -24.71 0.12 24.02
N LEU A 403 -23.59 0.85 23.98
CA LEU A 403 -23.28 1.83 22.95
C LEU A 403 -22.02 1.41 22.18
N CYS A 404 -22.17 1.11 20.90
CA CYS A 404 -21.07 0.80 20.00
C CYS A 404 -20.60 2.06 19.25
N ILE A 405 -19.29 2.34 19.28
CA ILE A 405 -18.69 3.50 18.59
C ILE A 405 -17.53 3.01 17.73
N SER A 406 -17.78 2.73 16.45
CA SER A 406 -16.80 2.29 15.45
C SER A 406 -17.43 2.33 14.07
N ASP A 407 -16.68 2.76 13.07
CA ASP A 407 -17.17 2.81 11.69
C ASP A 407 -17.16 1.41 11.06
N GLY A 408 -18.22 1.05 10.34
CA GLY A 408 -18.35 -0.22 9.63
C GLY A 408 -18.20 -1.43 10.57
N SER A 409 -18.73 -1.35 11.79
CA SER A 409 -18.60 -2.37 12.83
C SER A 409 -19.77 -3.35 12.88
N LEU A 410 -19.47 -4.61 13.21
CA LEU A 410 -20.49 -5.64 13.47
C LEU A 410 -20.79 -5.82 14.98
N LEU A 411 -20.11 -5.08 15.86
CA LEU A 411 -20.32 -5.15 17.31
C LEU A 411 -21.78 -4.98 17.74
N PRO A 412 -22.57 -4.05 17.18
CA PRO A 412 -23.92 -3.89 17.69
C PRO A 412 -24.82 -5.09 17.36
N LEU A 413 -24.55 -5.85 16.27
CA LEU A 413 -25.20 -7.14 16.01
C LEU A 413 -24.75 -8.20 17.01
N ILE A 414 -23.44 -8.26 17.30
CA ILE A 414 -22.88 -9.20 18.28
C ILE A 414 -23.46 -8.95 19.66
N ALA A 415 -23.46 -7.70 20.13
CA ALA A 415 -23.99 -7.33 21.43
C ALA A 415 -25.48 -7.69 21.59
N THR A 416 -26.28 -7.47 20.54
CA THR A 416 -27.69 -7.87 20.52
C THR A 416 -27.84 -9.38 20.68
N ARG A 417 -27.03 -10.18 19.98
CA ARG A 417 -27.08 -11.65 20.05
C ARG A 417 -26.56 -12.21 21.36
N LEU A 418 -25.68 -11.49 22.05
CA LEU A 418 -25.19 -11.83 23.38
C LEU A 418 -26.17 -11.47 24.52
N GLY A 419 -27.33 -10.88 24.21
CA GLY A 419 -28.40 -10.65 25.19
C GLY A 419 -28.50 -9.24 25.74
N ALA A 420 -27.84 -8.24 25.15
CA ALA A 420 -28.00 -6.85 25.57
C ALA A 420 -29.46 -6.39 25.43
N LYS A 421 -30.00 -5.74 26.46
CA LYS A 421 -31.37 -5.21 26.50
C LYS A 421 -31.62 -4.20 25.39
N GLN A 422 -30.66 -3.30 25.19
CA GLN A 422 -30.73 -2.26 24.16
C GLN A 422 -29.34 -1.98 23.62
N VAL A 423 -29.24 -1.79 22.30
CA VAL A 423 -27.98 -1.53 21.61
C VAL A 423 -28.12 -0.31 20.72
N TYR A 424 -27.16 0.60 20.85
CA TYR A 424 -27.03 1.81 20.05
C TYR A 424 -25.71 1.77 19.28
N ALA A 425 -25.69 2.35 18.10
CA ALA A 425 -24.48 2.49 17.29
C ALA A 425 -24.28 3.95 16.89
N VAL A 426 -23.06 4.45 17.02
CA VAL A 426 -22.60 5.71 16.41
C VAL A 426 -21.76 5.34 15.20
N GLU A 427 -22.25 5.73 14.02
CA GLU A 427 -21.63 5.45 12.73
C GLU A 427 -21.44 6.77 11.99
N SER A 428 -20.18 7.09 11.64
CA SER A 428 -19.88 8.34 10.96
C SER A 428 -20.04 8.22 9.43
N ASN A 429 -19.93 7.00 8.87
CA ASN A 429 -20.09 6.79 7.44
C ASN A 429 -21.54 6.44 7.06
N PRO A 430 -22.24 7.29 6.28
CA PRO A 430 -23.60 7.02 5.83
C PRO A 430 -23.81 5.70 5.08
N LEU A 431 -22.78 5.20 4.39
CA LEU A 431 -22.84 3.96 3.61
C LEU A 431 -22.88 2.70 4.51
N CYS A 432 -22.38 2.79 5.73
CA CYS A 432 -22.35 1.69 6.70
C CYS A 432 -23.66 1.54 7.50
N LYS A 433 -24.60 2.49 7.36
CA LYS A 433 -25.83 2.60 8.18
C LYS A 433 -26.89 1.50 8.01
N ARG A 434 -26.73 0.58 7.05
CA ARG A 434 -27.83 -0.28 6.56
C ARG A 434 -28.22 -1.45 7.49
N ILE A 435 -27.79 -1.47 8.76
CA ILE A 435 -27.77 -2.72 9.56
C ILE A 435 -28.52 -2.64 10.93
N ILE A 436 -28.59 -1.50 11.67
CA ILE A 436 -29.20 -1.39 13.04
C ILE A 436 -29.78 0.03 13.32
N LYS A 437 -30.45 0.29 14.47
CA LYS A 437 -30.79 1.64 15.00
C LYS A 437 -29.50 2.46 15.18
N VAL A 438 -29.21 3.35 14.23
CA VAL A 438 -28.03 4.21 14.21
C VAL A 438 -28.36 5.60 14.77
N ILE A 439 -27.52 6.11 15.68
CA ILE A 439 -27.56 7.52 16.10
C ILE A 439 -26.73 8.33 15.10
N GLU A 440 -27.40 9.18 14.32
CA GLU A 440 -26.78 9.98 13.25
C GLU A 440 -26.21 11.31 13.75
N LYS A 441 -25.41 11.25 14.81
CA LYS A 441 -24.81 12.44 15.44
C LYS A 441 -23.35 12.17 15.77
N HIS A 442 -22.51 13.20 15.61
CA HIS A 442 -21.17 13.15 16.23
C HIS A 442 -21.30 12.95 17.74
N PRO A 443 -20.39 12.20 18.40
CA PRO A 443 -20.47 11.89 19.83
C PRO A 443 -20.73 13.10 20.76
N GLU A 444 -20.18 14.27 20.43
CA GLU A 444 -20.43 15.53 21.16
C GLU A 444 -21.86 16.07 21.09
N ASN A 445 -22.63 15.68 20.07
CA ASN A 445 -24.00 16.12 19.83
C ASN A 445 -25.03 15.07 20.27
N VAL A 446 -24.57 13.91 20.74
CA VAL A 446 -25.40 12.83 21.26
C VAL A 446 -25.91 13.21 22.64
N THR A 447 -27.22 13.04 22.85
CA THR A 447 -27.94 13.45 24.06
C THR A 447 -28.66 12.27 24.69
N ILE A 448 -29.14 12.41 25.93
CA ILE A 448 -29.88 11.34 26.62
C ILE A 448 -31.19 10.97 25.89
N ASP A 449 -31.78 11.90 25.15
CA ASP A 449 -33.00 11.67 24.37
C ASP A 449 -32.76 10.69 23.23
N ASP A 450 -31.53 10.58 22.73
CA ASP A 450 -31.14 9.60 21.72
C ASP A 450 -31.15 8.16 22.27
N PHE A 451 -31.19 8.00 23.60
CA PHE A 451 -31.21 6.72 24.31
C PHE A 451 -32.57 6.35 24.90
N ASP A 452 -33.64 6.98 24.43
CA ASP A 452 -34.99 6.82 24.98
C ASP A 452 -35.02 7.08 26.52
N GLY A 453 -34.13 7.96 27.01
CA GLY A 453 -33.96 8.29 28.43
C GLY A 453 -33.11 7.32 29.26
N ASN A 454 -32.59 6.24 28.67
CA ASN A 454 -31.78 5.25 29.37
C ASN A 454 -30.32 5.71 29.49
N LYS A 455 -29.68 5.38 30.62
CA LYS A 455 -28.22 5.52 30.76
C LYS A 455 -27.51 4.32 30.13
N VAL A 456 -26.28 4.55 29.67
CA VAL A 456 -25.46 3.53 29.01
C VAL A 456 -24.60 2.80 30.04
N ASP A 457 -24.67 1.48 30.08
CA ASP A 457 -23.91 0.63 31.01
C ASP A 457 -22.57 0.18 30.41
N LEU A 458 -22.52 -0.01 29.09
CA LEU A 458 -21.35 -0.49 28.36
C LEU A 458 -21.12 0.37 27.11
N VAL A 459 -19.92 0.92 26.96
CA VAL A 459 -19.45 1.56 25.73
C VAL A 459 -18.36 0.71 25.12
N VAL A 460 -18.50 0.33 23.85
CA VAL A 460 -17.57 -0.59 23.18
C VAL A 460 -17.14 -0.10 21.79
N SER A 461 -15.90 -0.42 21.42
CA SER A 461 -15.30 -0.11 20.12
C SER A 461 -14.44 -1.28 19.62
N GLU A 462 -14.35 -1.46 18.29
CA GLU A 462 -13.36 -2.32 17.62
C GLU A 462 -11.97 -1.68 17.53
N PRO A 463 -11.79 -0.54 18.19
CA PRO A 463 -11.24 0.73 17.67
C PRO A 463 -10.97 0.77 16.17
N TYR A 464 -11.96 1.23 15.39
CA TYR A 464 -11.76 1.58 13.99
C TYR A 464 -12.57 2.80 13.59
N PHE A 465 -11.92 3.73 12.90
CA PHE A 465 -12.52 4.92 12.31
C PHE A 465 -11.95 5.12 10.92
N GLN A 466 -12.78 5.47 9.94
CA GLN A 466 -12.35 5.58 8.54
C GLN A 466 -11.33 6.71 8.31
N THR A 467 -11.34 7.71 9.18
CA THR A 467 -10.39 8.83 9.21
C THR A 467 -9.00 8.46 9.75
N SER A 468 -8.82 7.24 10.26
CA SER A 468 -7.56 6.80 10.88
C SER A 468 -6.59 6.29 9.83
N MET A 469 -5.40 6.90 9.79
CA MET A 469 -4.28 6.49 8.93
C MET A 469 -3.19 5.77 9.72
N LEU A 470 -2.93 6.21 10.95
CA LEU A 470 -1.94 5.62 11.86
C LEU A 470 -2.63 4.92 13.04
N PRO A 471 -1.99 3.90 13.66
CA PRO A 471 -2.59 3.10 14.74
C PRO A 471 -3.20 3.90 15.90
N TRP A 472 -2.59 5.02 16.29
CA TRP A 472 -3.06 5.85 17.40
C TRP A 472 -4.16 6.84 17.01
N HIS A 473 -4.50 7.02 15.72
CA HIS A 473 -5.63 7.86 15.32
C HIS A 473 -6.96 7.30 15.85
N HIS A 474 -7.00 6.03 16.20
CA HIS A 474 -8.12 5.43 16.94
C HIS A 474 -8.33 6.00 18.36
N ILE A 475 -7.48 6.94 18.80
CA ILE A 475 -7.74 7.81 19.97
C ILE A 475 -9.06 8.59 19.86
N GLN A 476 -9.63 8.69 18.66
CA GLN A 476 -10.99 9.20 18.47
C GLN A 476 -12.03 8.52 19.37
N PHE A 477 -11.86 7.23 19.71
CA PHE A 477 -12.76 6.56 20.65
C PHE A 477 -12.68 7.18 22.06
N TRP A 478 -11.48 7.43 22.57
CA TRP A 478 -11.27 8.09 23.87
C TRP A 478 -11.93 9.47 23.92
N HIS A 479 -11.74 10.27 22.86
CA HIS A 479 -12.38 11.58 22.76
C HIS A 479 -13.91 11.46 22.76
N SER A 480 -14.44 10.47 22.04
CA SER A 480 -15.88 10.19 21.98
C SER A 480 -16.44 9.85 23.36
N VAL A 481 -15.79 8.96 24.11
CA VAL A 481 -16.19 8.60 25.48
C VAL A 481 -16.18 9.82 26.41
N LYS A 482 -15.16 10.69 26.32
CA LYS A 482 -15.11 11.94 27.11
C LYS A 482 -16.25 12.90 26.78
N CYS A 483 -16.60 13.05 25.50
CA CYS A 483 -17.73 13.88 25.07
C CYS A 483 -19.06 13.36 25.63
N LEU A 484 -19.20 12.04 25.75
CA LEU A 484 -20.40 11.38 26.24
C LEU A 484 -20.46 11.31 27.78
N SER A 485 -19.45 11.79 28.51
CA SER A 485 -19.35 11.69 29.98
C SER A 485 -20.61 12.14 30.76
N ASN A 486 -21.41 13.07 30.22
CA ASN A 486 -22.63 13.53 30.88
C ASN A 486 -23.80 12.54 30.81
N ILE A 487 -23.78 11.60 29.86
CA ILE A 487 -24.84 10.60 29.64
C ILE A 487 -24.43 9.20 30.11
N LEU A 488 -23.12 8.97 30.33
CA LEU A 488 -22.60 7.72 30.89
C LEU A 488 -22.81 7.65 32.41
N HIS A 489 -22.98 6.44 32.94
CA HIS A 489 -22.94 6.19 34.37
C HIS A 489 -21.47 6.26 34.86
N PRO A 490 -21.19 6.69 36.10
CA PRO A 490 -19.83 6.64 36.66
C PRO A 490 -19.21 5.24 36.67
N GLU A 491 -20.04 4.19 36.68
CA GLU A 491 -19.63 2.78 36.64
C GLU A 491 -19.73 2.17 35.23
N THR A 492 -19.98 2.98 34.20
CA THR A 492 -20.02 2.51 32.80
C THR A 492 -18.71 1.81 32.46
N ILE A 493 -18.83 0.61 31.91
CA ILE A 493 -17.70 -0.17 31.43
C ILE A 493 -17.30 0.36 30.05
N VAL A 494 -16.01 0.63 29.83
CA VAL A 494 -15.48 1.11 28.56
C VAL A 494 -14.52 0.07 27.99
N LEU A 495 -14.79 -0.38 26.76
CA LEU A 495 -14.02 -1.41 26.06
C LEU A 495 -13.59 -0.92 24.67
N PRO A 496 -12.28 -0.92 24.32
CA PRO A 496 -11.15 -1.17 25.21
C PRO A 496 -11.10 -0.15 26.36
N CYS A 497 -10.54 -0.54 27.50
CA CYS A 497 -10.37 0.34 28.66
C CYS A 497 -9.12 1.22 28.54
N ARG A 498 -8.19 0.87 27.64
CA ARG A 498 -6.94 1.60 27.45
C ARG A 498 -6.35 1.36 26.06
N MET A 499 -5.65 2.37 25.54
CA MET A 499 -4.76 2.25 24.39
C MET A 499 -3.31 2.55 24.82
N THR A 500 -2.35 1.75 24.37
CA THR A 500 -0.92 2.00 24.59
C THR A 500 -0.19 2.08 23.25
N ILE A 501 0.45 3.22 22.98
CA ILE A 501 1.37 3.38 21.87
C ILE A 501 2.71 2.76 22.25
N LYS A 502 3.25 1.90 21.40
CA LYS A 502 4.51 1.21 21.59
C LYS A 502 5.46 1.54 20.44
N ALA A 503 6.77 1.42 20.70
CA ALA A 503 7.80 1.61 19.70
C ALA A 503 8.93 0.58 19.81
N VAL A 504 9.57 0.30 18.68
CA VAL A 504 10.76 -0.56 18.58
C VAL A 504 11.66 -0.10 17.45
N ALA A 505 12.98 -0.14 17.66
CA ALA A 505 13.95 0.09 16.60
C ALA A 505 14.08 -1.19 15.76
N VAL A 506 14.14 -1.05 14.44
CA VAL A 506 14.21 -2.18 13.51
C VAL A 506 15.28 -2.02 12.45
N ASP A 507 15.60 -3.14 11.84
CA ASP A 507 16.41 -3.27 10.64
C ASP A 507 15.57 -3.95 9.56
N PHE A 508 14.97 -3.14 8.69
CA PHE A 508 14.28 -3.58 7.48
C PHE A 508 15.30 -4.17 6.50
N ILE A 509 14.92 -5.25 5.83
CA ILE A 509 15.76 -5.80 4.77
C ILE A 509 15.80 -4.79 3.60
N ASP A 510 14.63 -4.34 3.15
CA ASP A 510 14.53 -3.53 1.92
C ASP A 510 13.70 -2.25 2.03
N LEU A 511 12.67 -2.19 2.89
CA LEU A 511 11.75 -1.04 2.95
C LEU A 511 12.44 0.31 3.13
N TRP A 512 13.59 0.36 3.82
CA TRP A 512 14.37 1.59 3.99
C TRP A 512 14.82 2.24 2.67
N LYS A 513 14.92 1.46 1.57
CA LYS A 513 15.33 1.93 0.25
C LYS A 513 14.38 2.96 -0.34
N ILE A 514 13.10 2.95 0.03
CA ILE A 514 12.09 3.88 -0.52
C ILE A 514 12.33 5.35 -0.11
N LYS A 515 13.14 5.57 0.93
CA LYS A 515 13.57 6.91 1.41
C LYS A 515 15.08 7.10 1.36
N ALA A 516 15.84 6.09 0.95
CA ALA A 516 17.30 6.15 0.96
C ALA A 516 17.80 7.00 -0.22
N PRO A 517 18.78 7.90 0.00
CA PRO A 517 19.43 8.58 -1.10
C PRO A 517 20.09 7.56 -2.04
N VAL A 518 20.03 7.82 -3.33
CA VAL A 518 20.54 6.94 -4.38
C VAL A 518 22.05 7.08 -4.53
N GLY A 519 22.56 8.32 -4.50
CA GLY A 519 23.96 8.66 -4.71
C GLY A 519 24.43 8.33 -6.12
N ASN A 520 24.87 7.09 -6.34
CA ASN A 520 25.33 6.61 -7.65
C ASN A 520 24.49 5.42 -8.12
N CYS A 521 24.03 5.48 -9.37
CA CYS A 521 23.28 4.40 -10.00
C CYS A 521 23.93 4.02 -11.32
N GLU A 522 24.39 2.77 -11.45
CA GLU A 522 25.05 2.23 -12.66
C GLU A 522 26.20 3.12 -13.19
N GLY A 523 26.94 3.76 -12.29
CA GLY A 523 28.07 4.64 -12.62
C GLY A 523 27.69 6.11 -12.84
N PHE A 524 26.40 6.46 -12.82
CA PHE A 524 25.93 7.84 -12.95
C PHE A 524 25.66 8.49 -11.58
N ASP A 525 26.15 9.71 -11.42
CA ASP A 525 25.95 10.52 -10.22
C ASP A 525 24.56 11.17 -10.22
N LEU A 526 23.75 10.83 -9.21
CA LEU A 526 22.37 11.28 -9.02
C LEU A 526 22.20 12.16 -7.76
N ASP A 527 23.28 12.71 -7.19
CA ASP A 527 23.22 13.57 -5.99
C ASP A 527 22.26 14.76 -6.11
N ILE A 528 22.06 15.27 -7.34
CA ILE A 528 21.11 16.36 -7.60
C ILE A 528 19.67 15.90 -7.33
N PHE A 529 19.33 14.67 -7.70
CA PHE A 529 18.03 14.07 -7.43
C PHE A 529 17.83 13.89 -5.93
N ASP A 530 18.82 13.32 -5.22
CA ASP A 530 18.73 13.12 -3.78
C ASP A 530 18.46 14.42 -3.02
N LYS A 531 19.16 15.50 -3.40
CA LYS A 531 18.94 16.84 -2.81
C LYS A 531 17.55 17.40 -3.12
N LEU A 532 17.01 17.14 -4.32
CA LEU A 532 15.68 17.58 -4.72
C LEU A 532 14.58 16.85 -3.94
N ILE A 533 14.68 15.53 -3.85
CA ILE A 533 13.76 14.68 -3.08
C ILE A 533 13.85 15.06 -1.61
N GLU A 534 15.05 15.12 -1.03
CA GLU A 534 15.24 15.46 0.38
C GLU A 534 14.62 16.81 0.74
N ALA A 535 14.84 17.85 -0.09
CA ALA A 535 14.28 19.18 0.16
C ALA A 535 12.75 19.18 0.14
N SER A 536 12.12 18.41 -0.76
CA SER A 536 10.66 18.37 -0.89
C SER A 536 10.01 17.46 0.16
N SER A 537 10.61 16.31 0.45
CA SER A 537 10.19 15.42 1.54
C SER A 537 10.23 16.11 2.90
N ASN A 538 11.24 16.94 3.19
CA ASN A 538 11.29 17.71 4.44
C ASN A 538 10.12 18.70 4.62
N ILE A 539 9.41 19.04 3.54
CA ILE A 539 8.26 19.96 3.54
C ILE A 539 6.95 19.18 3.51
N ALA A 540 6.87 18.13 2.69
CA ALA A 540 5.62 17.47 2.34
C ALA A 540 5.37 16.14 3.08
N ASP A 541 6.42 15.41 3.44
CA ASP A 541 6.29 14.09 4.05
C ASP A 541 6.11 14.20 5.57
N GLU A 542 5.26 13.34 6.11
CA GLU A 542 5.09 13.21 7.55
C GLU A 542 6.28 12.49 8.18
N THR A 543 6.59 12.82 9.44
CA THR A 543 7.70 12.17 10.16
C THR A 543 7.46 10.67 10.33
N VAL A 544 6.20 10.23 10.40
CA VAL A 544 5.82 8.83 10.57
C VAL A 544 4.77 8.45 9.52
N GLU A 545 5.07 7.43 8.73
CA GLU A 545 4.24 7.00 7.61
C GLU A 545 3.59 5.62 7.87
N PRO A 546 2.34 5.39 7.44
CA PRO A 546 1.65 4.12 7.65
C PRO A 546 2.06 3.06 6.63
N GLN A 547 2.66 1.96 7.10
CA GLN A 547 3.11 0.84 6.25
C GLN A 547 2.52 -0.51 6.70
N PRO A 548 2.06 -1.39 5.80
CA PRO A 548 1.63 -2.75 6.13
C PRO A 548 2.84 -3.67 6.36
N LEU A 549 3.45 -3.63 7.54
CA LEU A 549 4.77 -4.23 7.76
C LEU A 549 4.84 -5.75 7.65
N TRP A 550 3.70 -6.43 7.61
CA TRP A 550 3.68 -7.86 7.31
C TRP A 550 4.19 -8.17 5.89
N GLU A 551 4.16 -7.17 5.00
CA GLU A 551 4.71 -7.20 3.63
C GLU A 551 6.22 -6.86 3.58
N TYR A 552 6.78 -6.37 4.69
CA TYR A 552 8.13 -5.81 4.72
C TYR A 552 8.96 -6.42 5.85
N PRO A 553 9.70 -7.51 5.57
CA PRO A 553 10.52 -8.18 6.57
C PRO A 553 11.50 -7.23 7.27
N CYS A 554 11.53 -7.33 8.60
CA CYS A 554 12.47 -6.61 9.43
C CYS A 554 12.85 -7.43 10.67
N GLN A 555 13.97 -7.06 11.29
CA GLN A 555 14.39 -7.60 12.58
C GLN A 555 14.40 -6.52 13.65
N THR A 556 14.06 -6.89 14.88
CA THR A 556 14.16 -6.03 16.06
C THR A 556 15.61 -5.67 16.38
N ARG A 557 15.84 -4.41 16.79
CA ARG A 557 17.14 -3.87 17.18
C ARG A 557 17.17 -3.30 18.60
N SER A 558 16.01 -3.11 19.21
CA SER A 558 15.85 -2.70 20.60
C SER A 558 14.78 -3.55 21.29
N ASP A 559 14.68 -3.42 22.61
CA ASP A 559 13.46 -3.80 23.32
C ASP A 559 12.28 -2.94 22.86
N VAL A 560 11.07 -3.48 23.00
CA VAL A 560 9.83 -2.72 22.85
C VAL A 560 9.64 -1.79 24.05
N LYS A 561 9.30 -0.53 23.78
CA LYS A 561 8.99 0.46 24.81
C LYS A 561 7.57 0.98 24.65
N ASN A 562 6.90 1.22 25.78
CA ASN A 562 5.66 1.99 25.80
C ASN A 562 6.03 3.48 25.67
N VAL A 563 5.45 4.15 24.67
CA VAL A 563 5.67 5.57 24.40
C VAL A 563 4.66 6.41 25.18
N TYR A 564 3.38 6.04 25.09
CA TYR A 564 2.31 6.71 25.80
C TYR A 564 1.10 5.78 26.01
N THR A 565 0.34 6.02 27.07
CA THR A 565 -0.84 5.24 27.43
C THR A 565 -2.02 6.16 27.70
N PHE A 566 -3.13 5.90 27.02
CA PHE A 566 -4.40 6.57 27.23
C PHE A 566 -5.34 5.67 28.03
N ASP A 567 -5.79 6.16 29.17
CA ASP A 567 -6.84 5.54 29.96
C ASP A 567 -8.20 6.01 29.47
N TYR A 568 -9.03 5.07 29.01
CA TYR A 568 -10.36 5.36 28.47
C TYR A 568 -11.43 5.34 29.58
N THR A 569 -11.09 4.84 30.77
CA THR A 569 -11.97 4.80 31.94
C THR A 569 -12.00 6.13 32.70
N ASP A 570 -10.98 6.98 32.53
CA ASP A 570 -10.92 8.32 33.11
C ASP A 570 -11.68 9.37 32.27
N PHE A 571 -12.99 9.16 32.09
CA PHE A 571 -13.87 10.09 31.37
C PHE A 571 -14.59 11.09 32.28
N VAL A 572 -14.55 10.90 33.61
CA VAL A 572 -15.23 11.75 34.58
C VAL A 572 -14.44 13.01 34.92
N THR A 573 -13.10 12.93 35.00
CA THR A 573 -12.27 14.03 35.50
C THR A 573 -12.21 15.24 34.55
N LYS A 574 -12.66 15.09 33.29
CA LYS A 574 -12.69 16.10 32.18
C LYS A 574 -11.39 16.87 31.93
N LYS A 575 -10.34 16.71 32.74
CA LYS A 575 -9.03 17.32 32.57
C LYS A 575 -8.19 16.42 31.69
N THR A 576 -7.86 16.88 30.50
CA THR A 576 -6.74 16.34 29.74
C THR A 576 -5.69 17.43 29.63
N LEU A 577 -4.53 17.20 30.25
CA LEU A 577 -3.42 18.13 30.18
C LEU A 577 -2.53 17.77 28.98
N PRO A 578 -1.97 18.77 28.27
CA PRO A 578 -0.86 18.54 27.38
C PRO A 578 0.24 17.72 28.05
N CYS A 579 0.82 16.78 27.31
CA CYS A 579 1.95 16.00 27.82
C CYS A 579 3.04 15.86 26.77
N ILE A 580 4.27 15.86 27.26
CA ILE A 580 5.47 15.53 26.50
C ILE A 580 6.11 14.34 27.22
N THR A 581 6.39 13.26 26.49
CA THR A 581 7.14 12.12 27.00
C THR A 581 8.41 11.94 26.19
N ASN A 582 9.43 11.40 26.84
CA ASN A 582 10.68 11.01 26.21
C ASN A 582 10.88 9.52 26.41
N THR A 583 11.04 8.79 25.30
CA THR A 583 11.26 7.34 25.30
C THR A 583 12.58 7.02 24.62
N GLU A 584 13.40 6.18 25.25
CA GLU A 584 14.70 5.77 24.71
C GLU A 584 14.66 4.33 24.21
N LEU A 585 15.04 4.14 22.94
CA LEU A 585 15.29 2.84 22.33
C LEU A 585 16.80 2.62 22.27
N ASN A 586 17.28 1.67 23.07
CA ASN A 586 18.71 1.34 23.15
C ASN A 586 19.05 0.24 22.14
N ILE A 587 20.03 0.51 21.28
CA ILE A 587 20.55 -0.46 20.31
C ILE A 587 21.90 -0.95 20.81
N ASN A 588 21.90 -2.14 21.39
CA ASN A 588 23.06 -2.74 22.07
C ASN A 588 23.58 -4.00 21.35
N SER A 589 23.19 -4.21 20.10
CA SER A 589 23.60 -5.36 19.28
C SER A 589 24.30 -4.94 18.00
N HIS A 590 25.18 -5.82 17.50
CA HIS A 590 25.92 -5.62 16.26
C HIS A 590 24.98 -5.62 15.05
N GLY A 591 25.17 -4.71 14.10
CA GLY A 591 24.44 -4.66 12.82
C GLY A 591 23.81 -3.30 12.52
N SER A 592 22.92 -3.27 11.53
CA SER A 592 22.21 -2.07 11.08
C SER A 592 20.94 -1.79 11.90
N CYS A 593 20.54 -0.54 11.91
CA CYS A 593 19.19 -0.07 12.23
C CYS A 593 18.83 1.02 11.22
N ASN A 594 17.69 0.89 10.57
CA ASN A 594 17.27 1.78 9.49
C ASN A 594 15.83 2.27 9.64
N GLY A 595 15.14 1.90 10.73
CA GLY A 595 13.81 2.43 11.01
C GLY A 595 13.38 2.27 12.46
N ILE A 596 12.30 2.98 12.78
CA ILE A 596 11.58 2.90 14.05
C ILE A 596 10.13 2.60 13.71
N VAL A 597 9.56 1.61 14.38
CA VAL A 597 8.16 1.23 14.17
C VAL A 597 7.36 1.57 15.41
N LEU A 598 6.19 2.14 15.21
CA LEU A 598 5.20 2.48 16.22
C LEU A 598 3.86 1.80 15.93
N TRP A 599 3.19 1.33 16.97
CA TRP A 599 1.85 0.73 16.87
C TRP A 599 1.04 0.96 18.15
N ALA A 600 -0.24 0.56 18.14
CA ALA A 600 -1.14 0.67 19.26
C ALA A 600 -1.65 -0.71 19.72
N ASP A 601 -1.64 -0.92 21.03
CA ASP A 601 -2.31 -2.05 21.70
C ASP A 601 -3.56 -1.54 22.42
N PHE A 602 -4.67 -2.26 22.24
CA PHE A 602 -5.97 -1.95 22.84
C PHE A 602 -6.35 -3.02 23.86
N ASP A 603 -6.40 -2.62 25.12
CA ASP A 603 -6.68 -3.49 26.27
C ASP A 603 -8.18 -3.58 26.52
N PHE A 604 -8.76 -4.77 26.39
CA PHE A 604 -10.17 -5.09 26.65
C PHE A 604 -10.38 -5.67 28.06
N GLY A 605 -9.35 -5.64 28.92
CA GLY A 605 -9.39 -6.17 30.28
C GLY A 605 -9.02 -7.65 30.38
N ASP A 606 -8.59 -8.09 31.57
CA ASP A 606 -8.25 -9.49 31.89
C ASP A 606 -7.15 -10.10 30.98
N GLY A 607 -6.25 -9.28 30.44
CA GLY A 607 -5.21 -9.72 29.51
C GLY A 607 -5.67 -9.89 28.07
N ASN A 608 -6.92 -9.55 27.75
CA ASN A 608 -7.44 -9.51 26.39
C ASN A 608 -6.92 -8.26 25.69
N VAL A 609 -5.92 -8.39 24.81
CA VAL A 609 -5.33 -7.27 24.08
C VAL A 609 -5.46 -7.49 22.58
N VAL A 610 -6.05 -6.52 21.90
CA VAL A 610 -6.00 -6.43 20.43
C VAL A 610 -4.83 -5.55 20.06
N THR A 611 -3.84 -6.10 19.36
CA THR A 611 -2.69 -5.34 18.85
C THR A 611 -2.88 -4.95 17.39
N THR A 612 -2.31 -3.82 17.01
CA THR A 612 -2.11 -3.41 15.60
C THR A 612 -0.67 -3.64 15.14
N GLY A 613 0.18 -4.23 15.97
CA GLY A 613 1.61 -4.41 15.74
C GLY A 613 2.01 -5.89 15.68
N PRO A 614 3.05 -6.32 16.43
CA PRO A 614 3.54 -7.69 16.40
C PRO A 614 2.50 -8.70 16.90
N ARG A 615 2.33 -9.81 16.19
CA ARG A 615 1.43 -10.92 16.57
C ARG A 615 2.03 -11.82 17.66
N ASP A 616 3.35 -11.92 17.69
CA ASP A 616 4.11 -12.71 18.65
C ASP A 616 4.99 -11.82 19.53
N ILE A 617 5.51 -12.41 20.61
CA ILE A 617 6.48 -11.76 21.48
C ILE A 617 7.73 -11.41 20.67
N THR A 618 8.07 -10.12 20.64
CA THR A 618 9.28 -9.63 19.98
C THR A 618 10.53 -10.02 20.79
N VAL A 619 11.53 -10.57 20.11
CA VAL A 619 12.84 -10.90 20.67
C VAL A 619 13.89 -10.15 19.87
N ILE A 620 14.87 -9.52 20.52
CA ILE A 620 15.95 -8.75 19.86
C ILE A 620 16.67 -9.61 18.79
N ASN A 621 16.98 -9.01 17.64
CA ASN A 621 17.60 -9.62 16.46
C ASN A 621 16.80 -10.80 15.87
N LYS A 622 15.47 -10.81 16.04
CA LYS A 622 14.57 -11.79 15.41
C LYS A 622 13.57 -11.08 14.49
N LYS A 623 13.12 -11.82 13.48
CA LYS A 623 12.03 -11.39 12.59
C LYS A 623 10.78 -11.10 13.42
N ILE A 624 10.06 -10.05 13.03
CA ILE A 624 8.76 -9.70 13.59
C ILE A 624 7.67 -10.19 12.64
N GLU A 625 6.67 -10.89 13.17
CA GLU A 625 5.43 -11.21 12.43
C GLU A 625 4.40 -10.14 12.79
N TRP A 626 4.06 -9.28 11.83
CA TRP A 626 3.14 -8.15 12.04
C TRP A 626 1.68 -8.53 11.79
N ASP A 627 0.75 -7.77 12.37
CA ASP A 627 -0.68 -7.88 12.07
C ASP A 627 -0.95 -7.66 10.58
N TYR A 628 -1.71 -8.58 9.97
CA TYR A 628 -1.97 -8.57 8.52
C TYR A 628 -2.94 -7.48 8.07
N TYR A 629 -3.72 -6.92 8.99
CA TYR A 629 -4.88 -6.09 8.67
C TYR A 629 -4.74 -4.66 9.20
N SER A 630 -3.58 -4.33 9.76
CA SER A 630 -3.25 -3.00 10.26
C SER A 630 -2.01 -2.48 9.53
N ARG A 631 -1.94 -1.16 9.37
CA ARG A 631 -0.70 -0.46 9.00
C ARG A 631 -0.04 0.04 10.28
N GLN A 632 1.27 -0.14 10.40
CA GLN A 632 2.06 0.38 11.51
C GLN A 632 2.66 1.73 11.13
N GLY A 633 2.91 2.59 12.11
CA GLY A 633 3.63 3.84 11.86
C GLY A 633 5.12 3.58 11.74
N VAL A 634 5.77 4.08 10.69
CA VAL A 634 7.18 3.87 10.41
C VAL A 634 7.90 5.20 10.26
N HIS A 635 8.97 5.38 11.01
CA HIS A 635 9.96 6.41 10.75
C HIS A 635 11.21 5.76 10.15
N LEU A 636 11.44 5.97 8.86
CA LEU A 636 12.64 5.48 8.17
C LEU A 636 13.80 6.46 8.37
N LEU A 637 14.96 5.92 8.73
CA LEU A 637 16.17 6.72 8.86
C LEU A 637 16.74 6.99 7.46
N LYS A 638 16.98 8.27 7.13
CA LYS A 638 17.60 8.66 5.85
C LYS A 638 18.94 7.96 5.59
N LYS A 639 19.67 7.65 6.67
CA LYS A 639 20.90 6.86 6.64
C LYS A 639 20.84 5.78 7.72
N PRO A 640 21.00 4.50 7.37
CA PRO A 640 21.11 3.45 8.36
C PRO A 640 22.23 3.72 9.36
N VAL A 641 21.96 3.42 10.62
CA VAL A 641 22.96 3.39 11.69
C VAL A 641 23.58 2.01 11.70
N HIS A 642 24.91 1.93 11.74
CA HIS A 642 25.64 0.68 11.90
C HIS A 642 26.40 0.67 13.23
N ILE A 643 26.20 -0.39 14.01
CA ILE A 643 26.95 -0.63 15.26
C ILE A 643 27.92 -1.77 15.02
N SER A 644 29.22 -1.48 15.08
CA SER A 644 30.27 -2.47 14.88
C SER A 644 30.56 -3.26 16.16
N THR A 645 31.24 -4.40 16.00
CA THR A 645 31.73 -5.19 17.14
C THR A 645 32.76 -4.41 17.98
N GLU A 646 33.49 -3.49 17.35
CA GLU A 646 34.46 -2.62 18.04
C GLU A 646 33.77 -1.57 18.88
N ASP A 647 32.66 -0.99 18.40
CA ASP A 647 31.85 -0.05 19.16
C ASP A 647 31.33 -0.68 20.45
N LEU A 648 30.79 -1.90 20.36
CA LEU A 648 30.31 -2.64 21.52
C LEU A 648 31.41 -2.96 22.53
N LYS A 649 32.64 -3.27 22.06
CA LYS A 649 33.80 -3.48 22.95
C LYS A 649 34.21 -2.20 23.68
N LEU A 650 33.98 -1.04 23.07
CA LEU A 650 34.22 0.26 23.67
C LEU A 650 33.04 0.77 24.50
N SER A 651 32.04 -0.08 24.77
CA SER A 651 30.77 0.30 25.44
C SER A 651 29.98 1.39 24.72
N LYS A 652 30.30 1.67 23.45
CA LYS A 652 29.53 2.60 22.63
C LYS A 652 28.21 1.96 22.25
N HIS A 653 27.14 2.71 22.43
CA HIS A 653 25.79 2.29 22.07
C HIS A 653 25.06 3.45 21.39
N CYS A 654 24.15 3.10 20.47
CA CYS A 654 23.27 4.07 19.85
C CYS A 654 21.97 4.13 20.65
N VAL A 655 21.59 5.34 21.05
CA VAL A 655 20.30 5.60 21.68
C VAL A 655 19.46 6.42 20.71
N ILE A 656 18.30 5.91 20.37
CA ILE A 656 17.27 6.66 19.66
C ILE A 656 16.30 7.21 20.68
N ARG A 657 16.17 8.54 20.75
CA ARG A 657 15.19 9.24 21.58
C ARG A 657 13.95 9.56 20.76
N ILE A 658 12.79 9.21 21.30
CA ILE A 658 11.47 9.58 20.80
C ILE A 658 10.90 10.61 21.76
N GLU A 659 10.83 11.87 21.32
CA GLU A 659 10.00 12.87 21.98
C GLU A 659 8.59 12.74 21.42
N SER A 660 7.60 12.55 22.29
CA SER A 660 6.21 12.41 21.90
C SER A 660 5.35 13.46 22.58
N LYS A 661 4.46 14.11 21.83
CA LYS A 661 3.72 15.29 22.27
C LYS A 661 2.24 15.16 21.95
N PHE A 662 1.41 15.32 22.97
CA PHE A 662 -0.05 15.32 22.84
C PHE A 662 -0.64 16.62 23.36
N GLU A 663 -1.38 17.33 22.51
CA GLU A 663 -2.06 18.58 22.83
C GLU A 663 -3.53 18.56 22.35
N PRO A 664 -4.46 17.96 23.12
CA PRO A 664 -5.81 17.59 22.66
C PRO A 664 -6.73 18.75 22.23
N PHE A 665 -6.29 20.01 22.41
CA PHE A 665 -7.06 21.22 22.08
C PHE A 665 -6.27 22.25 21.25
N LYS A 666 -5.05 21.89 20.84
CA LYS A 666 -4.18 22.74 20.00
C LYS A 666 -3.64 22.00 18.78
N SER A 667 -3.58 20.68 18.87
CA SER A 667 -3.10 19.80 17.81
C SER A 667 -4.25 18.99 17.24
N ASP A 668 -4.15 18.73 15.95
CA ASP A 668 -5.05 17.83 15.23
C ASP A 668 -4.61 16.36 15.36
N ASP A 669 -3.42 16.09 15.93
CA ASP A 669 -2.83 14.75 16.06
C ASP A 669 -1.83 14.60 17.24
N PHE A 670 -1.30 13.40 17.44
CA PHE A 670 -0.21 13.04 18.35
C PHE A 670 1.13 13.10 17.61
N ALA A 671 2.01 14.02 18.00
CA ALA A 671 3.24 14.29 17.27
C ALA A 671 4.45 13.51 17.83
N PHE A 672 5.37 13.14 16.95
CA PHE A 672 6.64 12.49 17.30
C PHE A 672 7.82 13.24 16.69
N ALA A 673 8.90 13.36 17.46
CA ALA A 673 10.20 13.79 16.99
C ALA A 673 11.25 12.74 17.38
N PHE A 674 12.15 12.44 16.44
CA PHE A 674 13.18 11.42 16.61
C PHE A 674 14.55 12.07 16.59
N SER A 675 15.40 11.69 17.55
CA SER A 675 16.80 12.09 17.58
C SER A 675 17.68 10.92 17.95
N MET A 676 18.95 10.97 17.56
CA MET A 676 19.91 9.90 17.78
C MET A 676 21.14 10.44 18.47
N GLU A 677 21.63 9.71 19.47
CA GLU A 677 22.85 10.00 20.21
C GLU A 677 23.75 8.77 20.26
N TYR A 678 25.04 8.97 19.98
CA TYR A 678 26.07 7.96 20.24
C TYR A 678 26.64 8.18 21.63
N CYS A 679 26.28 7.30 22.55
CA CYS A 679 26.79 7.33 23.92
C CYS A 679 28.12 6.56 24.00
N GLN A 680 29.04 7.07 24.83
CA GLN A 680 30.32 6.43 25.17
C GLN A 680 30.31 5.91 26.60
#